data_AF-A0A4W6D0I6-F1
#
_entry.id   AF-A0A4W6D0I6-F1
#
_cell.length_a   1.000
_cell.length_b   1.000
_cell.length_c   1.000
_cell.angle_alpha   90.00
_cell.angle_beta   90.00
_cell.angle_gamma   90.00
#
_symmetry.space_group_name_H-M   'P 1'
#
loop_
_entity.id
_entity.type
_entity.pdbx_description
1 polymer ?
#
loop_
_entity_poly.entity_id
_entity_poly.type
_entity_poly.pdbx_seq_one_letter_code
_entity_poly.pdbx_strand_id
1 'polypeptide(L)'
;MVLWSFWSFCLLTFVLLDPFHSKFGAQAEISSPRANDRFYRLEVMPLEVRVKVSPKVDNCTKVLNGYETEADGAANPNNGKQEGNETQSGPRHEAPSVVETAPNYHSRLKIPGKKYGNISTDNQPTANIFPRKKVKRSAGPTFSENVDRSISGEAQSRGRFVETVQGVSNSRAEYRRGGEEARVSNPRQSEPHLDTSTFALSGDSAHNQAMVHWSGHNSSVILILTKLYDFNLGAVTESSLWRSTDYGSTYIKLNDKVGSRTVLSYLYVCPTNKQKIMMLSDPEVESAVLISSDEGASFEKHPINFNILSLLFHPAQENWMLAYSHDRKLYSSMDFGRKWQLVHDNVMPGRFYWAVMGLDKESDVVHIETHIAKGRAQYVKCRAQRCTEGNRQYLFPGHVDTNSLVVQDEYVFTQVTKAGRASYFVSYMRESFKRMKLPKYCLPKDMHIISTDEKQVFAAVQEWNQNNTYSLYISDSPGVYFTLSLENLRTSRGPAGNLLVDFYKVEGINGMYLANKLVDNHIKTFITYNKGQTWALLPAPASDVAGNNLHCILPFCSLHLHLEMVENPYTSGPITSKKSVPGIIVATGNIGTELSSTNLGMFITSDAGNSWRQIFDEEYNIWFLDNGGALLAVLHAATPIRHLWISLDEGKKWDRHSFSLAPLYVDGVLMEPESDNHIITFFGHFSHRSEWQLIKIDYKGLFSRRCMDGDYQTWHLHNKGELCVMGEKQIFMKRRPGNRCMLAQDYSRIYSSEPCLCTAYDFECDYGWERQADGKCSPAFWFNPNGAAKSCSTSQSFLNSTGYRKVLSNNCKEGGKNVYSPRRQACRPRPPRGLRLSTSQGELSSTVGSNVTFMVYLDDGDSLRTSIQLDFGDGIKITYSNLSRTDDGIKHIYRTTGIYRVTASAENSQGSDSSTLFLHITSPVERVYLSAPIVAIRGKEANLTAVVWPSHTRTLTFFWWLDNSSEPIITLEGSISYTFHREGKNKVTVQVASGSTVMQDSKVITVKEFFRSLLLSFSPALDEHNPDIPEWREDIGRVVRTALSQVSGVSEDQLLVSLYPGLPTTAELFILPDEHTSSEHKRRSEEALETISDIFVTALNQGLIQFELKADIRIIVYMTHQTLAPLVDSNTIHSGSAMLMLLTVVFVGLAAFFIYKFKRKLPWIHVQTEDSHEKEPEVISTVGQNDNMTKVKLSEFPSPKELMAKDLETRSRGGIGRNMERIVTREFPNCTNV
;
A
#
# COMPACT_ATOMS: atom_id res chain seq x y z
N MET A 1 52.62 -17.28 37.18
CA MET A 1 53.83 -17.54 36.37
C MET A 1 53.44 -17.60 34.89
N VAL A 2 53.54 -16.50 34.14
CA VAL A 2 53.68 -16.49 32.66
C VAL A 2 54.42 -15.20 32.27
N LEU A 3 55.74 -15.14 32.48
CA LEU A 3 56.56 -13.97 32.12
C LEU A 3 58.06 -14.37 32.05
N TRP A 4 58.36 -15.43 31.30
CA TRP A 4 59.72 -16.03 31.28
C TRP A 4 60.15 -16.58 29.91
N SER A 5 59.52 -16.12 28.82
CA SER A 5 59.73 -16.63 27.45
C SER A 5 59.99 -15.55 26.39
N PHE A 6 60.04 -14.28 26.77
CA PHE A 6 60.19 -13.14 25.83
C PHE A 6 61.63 -12.61 25.67
N TRP A 7 62.64 -13.36 26.11
CA TRP A 7 64.03 -12.87 26.28
C TRP A 7 65.09 -13.65 25.47
N SER A 8 64.71 -14.33 24.40
CA SER A 8 65.61 -15.26 23.67
C SER A 8 65.59 -15.13 22.14
N PHE A 9 65.23 -13.96 21.57
CA PHE A 9 65.12 -13.76 20.11
C PHE A 9 65.88 -12.55 19.52
N CYS A 10 66.76 -11.90 20.30
CA CYS A 10 67.56 -10.75 19.84
C CYS A 10 69.08 -11.02 19.72
N LEU A 11 69.51 -12.30 19.68
CA LEU A 11 70.91 -12.68 19.56
C LEU A 11 71.10 -13.83 18.54
N LEU A 12 70.99 -13.50 17.25
CA LEU A 12 71.79 -14.06 16.15
C LEU A 12 71.39 -13.43 14.81
N THR A 13 71.77 -12.16 14.62
CA THR A 13 72.15 -11.71 13.28
C THR A 13 73.47 -12.37 12.89
N PHE A 14 73.60 -12.76 11.62
CA PHE A 14 74.80 -12.83 10.74
C PHE A 14 74.79 -14.06 9.81
N VAL A 15 75.62 -13.98 8.76
CA VAL A 15 76.10 -15.08 7.89
C VAL A 15 75.16 -15.50 6.72
N LEU A 16 75.30 -14.75 5.60
CA LEU A 16 75.26 -15.22 4.19
C LEU A 16 73.90 -15.67 3.59
N LEU A 17 73.64 -15.66 2.26
CA LEU A 17 74.17 -14.89 1.12
C LEU A 17 73.19 -14.98 -0.09
N ASP A 18 73.14 -13.93 -0.90
CA ASP A 18 72.73 -13.92 -2.33
C ASP A 18 73.88 -14.50 -3.23
N PRO A 19 73.82 -14.63 -4.58
CA PRO A 19 72.76 -14.34 -5.58
C PRO A 19 72.61 -15.41 -6.72
N PHE A 20 72.09 -14.96 -7.90
CA PHE A 20 72.04 -15.54 -9.28
C PHE A 20 70.71 -16.23 -9.69
N HIS A 21 69.89 -15.61 -10.57
CA HIS A 21 69.99 -15.52 -12.06
C HIS A 21 69.77 -16.87 -12.77
N SER A 22 69.06 -17.03 -13.89
CA SER A 22 68.18 -16.22 -14.76
C SER A 22 68.17 -16.95 -16.12
N LYS A 23 67.07 -16.95 -16.88
CA LYS A 23 67.02 -16.58 -18.33
C LYS A 23 65.76 -17.11 -19.07
N PHE A 24 65.16 -16.20 -19.85
CA PHE A 24 64.34 -16.42 -21.06
C PHE A 24 63.01 -17.20 -20.89
N GLY A 25 61.97 -16.96 -21.69
CA GLY A 25 61.78 -15.90 -22.69
C GLY A 25 60.80 -16.30 -23.82
N ALA A 26 60.12 -15.32 -24.40
CA ALA A 26 59.20 -15.42 -25.56
C ALA A 26 57.88 -16.22 -25.34
N GLN A 27 56.80 -16.05 -26.14
CA GLN A 27 56.20 -14.87 -26.81
C GLN A 27 54.78 -15.26 -27.34
N ALA A 28 53.95 -14.27 -27.70
CA ALA A 28 52.77 -14.37 -28.59
C ALA A 28 51.51 -15.17 -28.15
N GLU A 29 50.49 -14.41 -27.71
CA GLU A 29 49.19 -14.19 -28.41
C GLU A 29 48.18 -15.31 -28.77
N ILE A 30 46.90 -14.96 -28.50
CA ILE A 30 45.66 -15.25 -29.27
C ILE A 30 45.17 -16.72 -29.34
N SER A 31 44.15 -17.05 -28.53
CA SER A 31 42.74 -17.08 -29.00
C SER A 31 41.76 -17.57 -27.92
N SER A 32 40.49 -17.22 -28.06
CA SER A 32 39.37 -17.76 -27.28
C SER A 32 38.43 -18.57 -28.18
N PRO A 33 37.59 -19.43 -27.60
CA PRO A 33 36.30 -19.75 -28.20
C PRO A 33 35.12 -19.45 -27.26
N ARG A 34 34.14 -18.69 -27.78
CA ARG A 34 32.73 -18.75 -27.34
C ARG A 34 32.07 -20.01 -27.91
N ALA A 35 30.94 -20.41 -27.34
CA ALA A 35 29.94 -21.25 -28.02
C ALA A 35 28.53 -20.66 -27.79
N ASN A 36 27.65 -20.78 -28.78
CA ASN A 36 26.30 -20.21 -28.81
C ASN A 36 25.25 -21.30 -29.14
N ASP A 37 23.99 -20.97 -28.84
CA ASP A 37 22.71 -21.51 -29.34
C ASP A 37 22.70 -22.66 -30.37
N ARG A 38 21.74 -23.59 -30.19
CA ARG A 38 20.65 -23.73 -31.19
C ARG A 38 19.41 -24.53 -30.77
N PHE A 39 18.31 -24.06 -31.35
CA PHE A 39 16.99 -24.66 -31.55
C PHE A 39 16.96 -26.18 -31.78
N TYR A 40 15.82 -26.79 -31.44
CA TYR A 40 15.27 -27.94 -32.16
C TYR A 40 13.89 -27.65 -32.73
N ARG A 41 13.57 -28.32 -33.84
CA ARG A 41 12.40 -28.12 -34.70
C ARG A 41 11.63 -29.45 -34.75
N LEU A 42 10.31 -29.43 -34.56
CA LEU A 42 9.50 -30.61 -34.90
C LEU A 42 9.36 -30.69 -36.42
N GLU A 43 9.74 -31.83 -36.99
CA GLU A 43 9.40 -32.19 -38.38
C GLU A 43 8.59 -33.48 -38.38
N VAL A 44 7.58 -33.51 -39.26
CA VAL A 44 6.60 -34.60 -39.40
C VAL A 44 6.91 -35.35 -40.69
N MET A 45 6.97 -36.68 -40.62
CA MET A 45 6.88 -37.59 -41.77
C MET A 45 6.05 -38.83 -41.38
N PRO A 46 5.41 -39.53 -42.34
CA PRO A 46 4.12 -40.16 -42.09
C PRO A 46 4.17 -41.69 -41.93
N LEU A 47 3.02 -42.26 -41.52
CA LEU A 47 2.71 -43.67 -41.72
C LEU A 47 1.36 -43.82 -42.44
N GLU A 48 1.39 -44.22 -43.70
CA GLU A 48 0.23 -44.84 -44.34
C GLU A 48 0.21 -46.35 -44.04
N VAL A 49 -0.97 -46.97 -43.97
CA VAL A 49 -1.39 -48.10 -44.84
C VAL A 49 -2.70 -48.76 -44.35
N ARG A 50 -3.73 -48.68 -45.20
CA ARG A 50 -4.84 -49.62 -45.46
C ARG A 50 -5.44 -50.46 -44.31
N VAL A 51 -6.66 -50.08 -43.93
CA VAL A 51 -7.92 -50.87 -44.04
C VAL A 51 -7.79 -52.41 -44.01
N LYS A 52 -8.42 -53.05 -43.01
CA LYS A 52 -9.16 -54.32 -43.23
C LYS A 52 -10.34 -54.52 -42.27
N VAL A 53 -11.22 -55.44 -42.68
CA VAL A 53 -12.61 -55.64 -42.22
C VAL A 53 -12.72 -56.49 -40.93
N SER A 54 -13.87 -56.38 -40.27
CA SER A 54 -14.44 -57.14 -39.14
C SER A 54 -14.64 -58.67 -39.43
N PRO A 55 -15.35 -59.51 -38.64
CA PRO A 55 -16.16 -59.28 -37.41
C PRO A 55 -16.07 -60.39 -36.31
N LYS A 56 -17.08 -60.40 -35.41
CA LYS A 56 -17.51 -61.38 -34.38
C LYS A 56 -17.12 -61.06 -32.91
N VAL A 57 -17.97 -61.18 -31.87
CA VAL A 57 -19.26 -61.86 -31.54
C VAL A 57 -19.08 -63.02 -30.55
N ASP A 58 -20.02 -63.08 -29.59
CA ASP A 58 -20.17 -64.04 -28.47
C ASP A 58 -19.12 -63.93 -27.33
N ASN A 59 -19.42 -64.29 -26.07
CA ASN A 59 -20.63 -64.94 -25.54
C ASN A 59 -21.09 -64.33 -24.18
N CYS A 60 -22.24 -64.80 -23.70
CA CYS A 60 -22.98 -64.30 -22.54
C CYS A 60 -22.79 -65.17 -21.27
N THR A 61 -23.60 -64.86 -20.25
CA THR A 61 -24.09 -65.71 -19.14
C THR A 61 -23.27 -65.97 -17.86
N LYS A 62 -23.95 -65.63 -16.75
CA LYS A 62 -24.13 -66.38 -15.48
C LYS A 62 -23.08 -66.28 -14.35
N VAL A 63 -23.41 -66.47 -13.04
CA VAL A 63 -24.60 -66.19 -12.16
C VAL A 63 -24.36 -66.81 -10.75
N LEU A 64 -25.25 -66.54 -9.77
CA LEU A 64 -25.44 -67.18 -8.43
C LEU A 64 -24.58 -66.73 -7.22
N ASN A 65 -25.29 -66.08 -6.28
CA ASN A 65 -25.45 -66.38 -4.83
C ASN A 65 -24.36 -66.20 -3.75
N GLY A 66 -24.86 -65.67 -2.61
CA GLY A 66 -24.52 -66.11 -1.24
C GLY A 66 -24.08 -65.00 -0.26
N TYR A 67 -24.54 -64.93 1.00
CA TYR A 67 -25.69 -65.60 1.66
C TYR A 67 -26.14 -64.77 2.90
N GLU A 68 -27.19 -65.23 3.60
CA GLU A 68 -27.95 -64.59 4.70
C GLU A 68 -27.18 -64.26 6.01
N THR A 69 -27.75 -63.39 6.88
CA THR A 69 -28.23 -63.78 8.24
C THR A 69 -29.08 -62.70 8.96
N GLU A 70 -29.98 -63.16 9.84
CA GLU A 70 -30.90 -62.38 10.72
C GLU A 70 -30.28 -62.21 12.15
N ALA A 71 -30.89 -61.69 13.23
CA ALA A 71 -32.31 -61.46 13.59
C ALA A 71 -32.54 -60.28 14.60
N ASP A 72 -33.54 -60.35 15.47
CA ASP A 72 -34.20 -59.22 16.17
C ASP A 72 -34.42 -59.42 17.70
N GLY A 73 -34.77 -58.33 18.40
CA GLY A 73 -35.33 -58.27 19.77
C GLY A 73 -34.41 -57.63 20.83
N ALA A 74 -34.90 -57.12 21.98
CA ALA A 74 -36.26 -56.75 22.40
C ALA A 74 -36.24 -55.96 23.75
N ALA A 75 -37.42 -55.49 24.20
CA ALA A 75 -37.82 -55.14 25.58
C ALA A 75 -37.57 -53.72 26.17
N ASN A 76 -38.68 -53.19 26.73
CA ASN A 76 -38.85 -52.10 27.73
C ASN A 76 -38.76 -52.72 29.16
N PRO A 77 -38.92 -52.04 30.35
CA PRO A 77 -39.76 -50.85 30.62
C PRO A 77 -39.40 -49.87 31.79
N ASN A 78 -40.25 -48.83 31.97
CA ASN A 78 -40.81 -48.26 33.24
C ASN A 78 -40.04 -47.35 34.26
N ASN A 79 -40.69 -46.18 34.48
CA ASN A 79 -41.12 -45.54 35.76
C ASN A 79 -40.18 -44.75 36.72
N GLY A 80 -40.49 -43.45 36.81
CA GLY A 80 -40.72 -42.70 38.07
C GLY A 80 -39.52 -42.03 38.77
N LYS A 81 -39.70 -41.14 39.78
CA LYS A 81 -40.80 -40.20 40.18
C LYS A 81 -40.33 -39.42 41.43
N GLN A 82 -40.82 -38.17 41.67
CA GLN A 82 -40.77 -37.44 42.99
C GLN A 82 -39.34 -37.05 43.50
N GLU A 83 -39.09 -36.08 44.42
CA GLU A 83 -39.85 -34.94 45.01
C GLU A 83 -38.89 -33.93 45.72
N GLY A 84 -39.40 -32.79 46.22
CA GLY A 84 -38.71 -31.85 47.13
C GLY A 84 -38.12 -30.60 46.42
N ASN A 85 -38.58 -29.34 46.59
CA ASN A 85 -38.95 -28.51 47.76
C ASN A 85 -37.81 -28.42 48.80
N GLU A 86 -37.44 -27.30 49.43
CA GLU A 86 -37.85 -25.89 49.61
C GLU A 86 -36.70 -25.23 50.48
N THR A 87 -36.66 -24.01 51.05
CA THR A 87 -37.63 -22.93 51.33
C THR A 87 -36.88 -21.58 51.51
N GLN A 88 -37.53 -20.44 51.16
CA GLN A 88 -37.64 -19.10 51.85
C GLN A 88 -36.45 -18.45 52.62
N SER A 89 -36.31 -17.12 52.84
CA SER A 89 -37.10 -15.87 52.65
C SER A 89 -36.10 -14.68 52.47
N GLY A 90 -36.37 -13.48 51.93
CA GLY A 90 -37.44 -12.46 52.14
C GLY A 90 -36.99 -11.34 53.12
N PRO A 91 -37.52 -10.08 53.16
CA PRO A 91 -38.61 -9.44 52.37
C PRO A 91 -38.44 -7.91 52.03
N ARG A 92 -39.52 -7.26 51.53
CA ARG A 92 -39.87 -5.78 51.46
C ARG A 92 -39.22 -4.93 50.34
N HIS A 93 -39.93 -4.19 49.45
CA HIS A 93 -41.02 -3.15 49.53
C HIS A 93 -40.42 -1.70 49.57
N GLU A 94 -40.90 -0.62 48.89
CA GLU A 94 -42.24 -0.22 48.37
C GLU A 94 -42.23 0.63 47.04
N ALA A 95 -43.32 0.52 46.23
CA ALA A 95 -44.19 1.56 45.57
C ALA A 95 -43.64 2.75 44.69
N PRO A 96 -44.48 3.51 43.90
CA PRO A 96 -45.88 3.34 43.41
C PRO A 96 -46.06 3.55 41.86
N SER A 97 -47.31 3.73 41.37
CA SER A 97 -47.80 3.86 39.97
C SER A 97 -47.78 5.29 39.36
N VAL A 98 -48.06 5.56 38.06
CA VAL A 98 -49.41 5.80 37.43
C VAL A 98 -49.33 6.20 35.91
N VAL A 99 -50.15 5.58 35.02
CA VAL A 99 -50.70 6.09 33.68
C VAL A 99 -49.69 6.38 32.52
N GLU A 100 -49.95 6.32 31.18
CA GLU A 100 -51.20 6.36 30.35
C GLU A 100 -51.21 5.47 29.05
N THR A 101 -52.43 5.18 28.57
CA THR A 101 -52.96 4.69 27.24
C THR A 101 -52.11 4.02 26.14
N ALA A 102 -52.77 3.05 25.47
CA ALA A 102 -52.70 2.81 24.01
C ALA A 102 -54.14 2.64 23.43
N PRO A 103 -54.45 3.09 22.19
CA PRO A 103 -55.80 3.00 21.62
C PRO A 103 -55.97 1.88 20.57
N ASN A 104 -57.12 1.19 20.62
CA ASN A 104 -57.67 0.32 19.57
C ASN A 104 -58.82 1.06 18.85
N TYR A 105 -59.11 0.74 17.58
CA TYR A 105 -60.49 0.81 17.07
C TYR A 105 -60.78 -0.17 15.91
N HIS A 106 -61.98 -0.75 15.93
CA HIS A 106 -62.55 -1.63 14.91
C HIS A 106 -63.24 -0.80 13.78
N SER A 107 -63.67 -1.34 12.62
CA SER A 107 -64.69 -2.40 12.55
C SER A 107 -65.16 -2.78 11.12
N ARG A 108 -65.63 -4.05 10.97
CA ARG A 108 -66.76 -4.53 10.12
C ARG A 108 -66.64 -4.40 8.57
N LEU A 109 -67.25 -5.24 7.70
CA LEU A 109 -68.09 -6.45 7.86
C LEU A 109 -68.23 -7.27 6.53
N LYS A 110 -68.86 -8.46 6.65
CA LYS A 110 -69.57 -9.28 5.63
C LYS A 110 -68.77 -10.22 4.70
N ILE A 111 -68.82 -11.49 5.10
CA ILE A 111 -68.82 -12.69 4.23
C ILE A 111 -70.23 -12.82 3.58
N PRO A 112 -70.34 -13.45 2.39
CA PRO A 112 -71.29 -14.55 2.24
C PRO A 112 -70.65 -15.78 1.58
N GLY A 113 -70.88 -16.96 2.14
CA GLY A 113 -70.49 -18.24 1.54
C GLY A 113 -71.71 -19.09 1.21
N LYS A 114 -71.59 -19.99 0.24
CA LYS A 114 -72.55 -21.10 0.02
C LYS A 114 -71.83 -22.39 -0.37
N LYS A 115 -72.55 -23.50 -0.26
CA LYS A 115 -72.03 -24.87 -0.13
C LYS A 115 -72.40 -25.76 -1.32
N TYR A 116 -71.51 -26.71 -1.60
CA TYR A 116 -71.74 -28.05 -2.17
C TYR A 116 -72.39 -28.17 -3.55
N GLY A 117 -71.71 -28.95 -4.41
CA GLY A 117 -72.20 -29.55 -5.64
C GLY A 117 -71.23 -30.66 -6.03
N ASN A 118 -71.73 -31.87 -6.27
CA ASN A 118 -70.92 -33.08 -6.51
C ASN A 118 -71.45 -33.79 -7.77
N ILE A 119 -70.80 -34.88 -8.22
CA ILE A 119 -71.29 -35.85 -9.23
C ILE A 119 -71.09 -35.48 -10.73
N SER A 120 -69.94 -35.95 -11.24
CA SER A 120 -69.75 -36.98 -12.31
C SER A 120 -69.81 -36.70 -13.83
N THR A 121 -69.02 -37.58 -14.51
CA THR A 121 -69.21 -38.23 -15.84
C THR A 121 -69.13 -37.44 -17.15
N ASP A 122 -68.24 -37.97 -18.01
CA ASP A 122 -68.35 -38.26 -19.45
C ASP A 122 -68.77 -37.11 -20.42
N ASN A 123 -68.05 -36.83 -21.51
CA ASN A 123 -67.47 -37.79 -22.45
C ASN A 123 -66.24 -37.25 -23.19
N GLN A 124 -65.37 -38.16 -23.61
CA GLN A 124 -64.54 -38.02 -24.81
C GLN A 124 -65.31 -38.66 -25.98
N PRO A 125 -65.17 -38.18 -27.23
CA PRO A 125 -64.34 -38.99 -28.13
C PRO A 125 -63.54 -38.20 -29.19
N THR A 126 -62.60 -38.94 -29.78
CA THR A 126 -61.78 -38.61 -30.95
C THR A 126 -62.56 -38.49 -32.26
N ALA A 127 -62.07 -37.71 -33.25
CA ALA A 127 -61.60 -38.23 -34.54
C ALA A 127 -61.06 -37.14 -35.51
N ASN A 128 -60.20 -37.55 -36.45
CA ASN A 128 -59.69 -36.74 -37.57
C ASN A 128 -60.69 -36.66 -38.74
N ILE A 129 -60.48 -35.76 -39.72
CA ILE A 129 -60.40 -36.05 -41.18
C ILE A 129 -60.15 -34.79 -42.04
N PHE A 130 -59.21 -34.91 -43.00
CA PHE A 130 -59.01 -34.07 -44.21
C PHE A 130 -59.47 -34.91 -45.43
N PRO A 131 -59.97 -34.37 -46.59
CA PRO A 131 -59.04 -33.82 -47.62
C PRO A 131 -59.56 -32.92 -48.80
N ARG A 132 -58.61 -32.19 -49.43
CA ARG A 132 -58.39 -31.93 -50.90
C ARG A 132 -59.45 -31.31 -51.86
N LYS A 133 -58.99 -30.25 -52.57
CA LYS A 133 -58.94 -30.02 -54.06
C LYS A 133 -58.01 -28.78 -54.29
N LYS A 134 -57.03 -28.65 -55.23
CA LYS A 134 -56.80 -28.95 -56.67
C LYS A 134 -57.56 -28.05 -57.67
N VAL A 135 -56.98 -27.56 -58.80
CA VAL A 135 -55.56 -27.24 -59.19
C VAL A 135 -55.51 -26.45 -60.54
N LYS A 136 -54.67 -25.41 -60.71
CA LYS A 136 -54.04 -25.05 -62.02
C LYS A 136 -52.87 -24.04 -61.91
N ARG A 137 -52.26 -23.66 -63.06
CA ARG A 137 -50.81 -23.35 -63.18
C ARG A 137 -50.38 -22.70 -64.54
N SER A 138 -50.03 -21.41 -64.63
CA SER A 138 -49.32 -20.77 -65.80
C SER A 138 -49.02 -19.26 -65.58
N ALA A 139 -48.07 -18.56 -66.24
CA ALA A 139 -46.78 -18.86 -66.89
C ALA A 139 -46.08 -17.50 -67.24
N GLY A 140 -44.77 -17.46 -67.52
CA GLY A 140 -44.02 -16.21 -67.80
C GLY A 140 -43.48 -16.06 -69.24
N PRO A 141 -42.86 -14.91 -69.55
CA PRO A 141 -41.53 -14.82 -70.21
C PRO A 141 -40.59 -13.86 -69.42
N THR A 142 -39.23 -13.87 -69.42
CA THR A 142 -38.15 -13.97 -70.45
C THR A 142 -38.10 -12.77 -71.42
N PHE A 143 -36.95 -12.18 -71.81
CA PHE A 143 -35.52 -12.54 -71.74
C PHE A 143 -34.62 -11.28 -71.99
N SER A 144 -33.28 -11.34 -71.76
CA SER A 144 -32.18 -10.56 -72.43
C SER A 144 -32.17 -9.00 -72.42
N GLU A 145 -31.07 -8.26 -72.63
CA GLU A 145 -29.60 -8.38 -72.38
C GLU A 145 -28.90 -7.04 -72.77
N ASN A 146 -27.65 -6.80 -72.33
CA ASN A 146 -26.58 -6.01 -73.02
C ASN A 146 -26.75 -4.47 -73.23
N VAL A 147 -25.71 -3.61 -73.43
CA VAL A 147 -24.22 -3.66 -73.24
C VAL A 147 -23.64 -2.22 -73.32
N ASP A 148 -22.47 -1.97 -72.69
CA ASP A 148 -21.53 -0.84 -72.89
C ASP A 148 -21.99 0.64 -72.61
N ARG A 149 -21.13 1.68 -72.51
CA ARG A 149 -19.72 1.88 -72.05
C ARG A 149 -19.33 3.37 -72.16
N SER A 150 -18.12 3.72 -71.68
CA SER A 150 -17.43 5.05 -71.64
C SER A 150 -17.79 5.92 -70.41
N ILE A 151 -16.87 6.50 -69.60
CA ILE A 151 -15.55 7.17 -69.82
C ILE A 151 -15.74 8.56 -70.45
N SER A 152 -15.22 9.69 -69.97
CA SER A 152 -14.29 10.08 -68.86
C SER A 152 -14.73 11.45 -68.30
N GLY A 153 -14.37 11.94 -67.11
CA GLY A 153 -13.03 12.42 -66.67
C GLY A 153 -13.26 13.71 -65.83
N GLU A 154 -12.58 13.90 -64.69
CA GLU A 154 -11.43 14.82 -64.51
C GLU A 154 -11.64 16.30 -64.89
N ALA A 155 -11.20 17.30 -64.10
CA ALA A 155 -10.65 17.32 -62.74
C ALA A 155 -10.54 18.79 -62.20
N GLN A 156 -10.36 18.96 -60.88
CA GLN A 156 -9.72 20.14 -60.22
C GLN A 156 -10.44 21.51 -60.36
N SER A 157 -10.15 22.60 -59.64
CA SER A 157 -9.30 22.87 -58.45
C SER A 157 -9.83 24.13 -57.69
N ARG A 158 -9.35 24.33 -56.44
CA ARG A 158 -9.19 25.58 -55.63
C ARG A 158 -9.64 26.92 -56.28
N GLY A 159 -10.26 27.88 -55.58
CA GLY A 159 -10.55 28.03 -54.13
C GLY A 159 -10.10 29.41 -53.58
N ARG A 160 -10.64 29.84 -52.41
CA ARG A 160 -10.49 31.19 -51.78
C ARG A 160 -11.24 32.32 -52.54
N PHE A 161 -11.70 33.42 -51.93
CA PHE A 161 -11.58 33.93 -50.54
C PHE A 161 -12.86 34.73 -50.14
N VAL A 162 -13.04 34.97 -48.83
CA VAL A 162 -13.53 36.20 -48.14
C VAL A 162 -14.36 37.21 -48.98
N GLU A 163 -15.56 37.66 -48.56
CA GLU A 163 -15.77 38.51 -47.37
C GLU A 163 -17.19 38.50 -46.74
N THR A 164 -17.29 39.05 -45.52
CA THR A 164 -18.52 39.34 -44.73
C THR A 164 -19.33 40.52 -45.33
N VAL A 165 -20.60 40.83 -45.00
CA VAL A 165 -21.16 41.26 -43.69
C VAL A 165 -22.72 41.25 -43.73
N GLN A 166 -23.37 40.93 -42.60
CA GLN A 166 -24.77 41.20 -42.14
C GLN A 166 -25.96 41.30 -43.13
N GLY A 167 -27.07 40.63 -42.78
CA GLY A 167 -28.41 40.93 -43.33
C GLY A 167 -29.53 40.10 -42.69
N VAL A 168 -30.37 40.72 -41.85
CA VAL A 168 -31.51 40.05 -41.18
C VAL A 168 -32.71 39.96 -42.13
N SER A 169 -33.38 38.80 -42.19
CA SER A 169 -34.72 38.70 -42.80
C SER A 169 -35.55 37.57 -42.19
N ASN A 170 -36.78 37.89 -41.79
CA ASN A 170 -37.82 36.90 -41.45
C ASN A 170 -38.45 36.34 -42.73
N SER A 171 -38.82 35.06 -42.75
CA SER A 171 -39.78 34.53 -43.73
C SER A 171 -40.88 33.72 -43.05
N ARG A 172 -42.13 33.99 -43.44
CA ARG A 172 -43.32 33.25 -42.96
C ARG A 172 -43.41 31.90 -43.66
N ALA A 173 -44.02 30.93 -42.99
CA ALA A 173 -44.60 29.77 -43.67
C ALA A 173 -45.79 30.21 -44.55
N GLU A 174 -45.90 29.63 -45.74
CA GLU A 174 -47.07 29.83 -46.62
C GLU A 174 -47.65 28.47 -47.04
N TYR A 175 -48.98 28.38 -47.00
CA TYR A 175 -49.75 27.14 -47.19
C TYR A 175 -50.11 26.94 -48.67
N ARG A 176 -50.04 25.69 -49.16
CA ARG A 176 -50.89 25.26 -50.29
C ARG A 176 -51.56 23.91 -50.00
N ARG A 177 -52.88 23.89 -50.14
CA ARG A 177 -53.72 22.68 -50.04
C ARG A 177 -53.83 21.98 -51.39
N GLY A 178 -54.00 20.67 -51.33
CA GLY A 178 -54.66 19.84 -52.32
C GLY A 178 -54.97 18.49 -51.66
N GLY A 179 -56.19 17.96 -51.84
CA GLY A 179 -56.55 16.68 -51.22
C GLY A 179 -58.01 16.29 -51.45
N GLU A 180 -58.30 15.02 -51.23
CA GLU A 180 -59.65 14.44 -51.15
C GLU A 180 -59.61 13.19 -50.27
N GLU A 181 -60.73 12.85 -49.62
CA GLU A 181 -60.80 11.72 -48.68
C GLU A 181 -61.08 10.37 -49.36
N ALA A 182 -60.35 9.33 -48.94
CA ALA A 182 -60.77 7.94 -49.15
C ALA A 182 -60.61 7.16 -47.83
N ARG A 183 -61.68 7.07 -47.04
CA ARG A 183 -61.66 6.40 -45.73
C ARG A 183 -61.72 4.88 -45.87
N VAL A 184 -60.61 4.20 -45.58
CA VAL A 184 -60.62 2.76 -45.23
C VAL A 184 -59.96 2.60 -43.87
N SER A 185 -60.78 2.51 -42.83
CA SER A 185 -60.33 2.35 -41.44
C SER A 185 -59.91 0.91 -41.15
N ASN A 186 -58.61 0.64 -41.21
CA ASN A 186 -58.00 -0.53 -40.58
C ASN A 186 -57.18 -0.06 -39.37
N PRO A 187 -57.40 -0.61 -38.16
CA PRO A 187 -56.59 -0.28 -36.99
C PRO A 187 -55.23 -0.98 -37.10
N ARG A 188 -54.32 -0.39 -37.89
CA ARG A 188 -52.89 -0.68 -37.73
C ARG A 188 -52.51 -0.33 -36.30
N GLN A 189 -51.87 -1.26 -35.60
CA GLN A 189 -51.22 -0.97 -34.33
C GLN A 189 -50.28 0.22 -34.55
N SER A 190 -50.35 1.23 -33.68
CA SER A 190 -49.50 2.41 -33.79
C SER A 190 -48.03 2.00 -33.79
N GLU A 191 -47.27 2.53 -34.75
CA GLU A 191 -45.82 2.46 -34.68
C GLU A 191 -45.36 3.14 -33.39
N PRO A 192 -44.34 2.60 -32.70
CA PRO A 192 -43.93 3.10 -31.39
C PRO A 192 -43.34 4.51 -31.56
N HIS A 193 -44.08 5.52 -31.13
CA HIS A 193 -43.68 6.93 -31.21
C HIS A 193 -42.80 7.30 -30.01
N LEU A 194 -41.85 8.20 -30.25
CA LEU A 194 -41.06 8.88 -29.22
C LEU A 194 -41.40 10.36 -29.31
N ASP A 195 -41.82 10.97 -28.21
CA ASP A 195 -42.17 12.39 -28.20
C ASP A 195 -40.91 13.20 -27.85
N THR A 196 -40.38 13.92 -28.84
CA THR A 196 -39.10 14.64 -28.73
C THR A 196 -39.30 16.15 -28.70
N SER A 197 -38.70 16.85 -27.73
CA SER A 197 -38.68 18.32 -27.68
C SER A 197 -37.27 18.86 -27.47
N THR A 198 -36.85 19.80 -28.33
CA THR A 198 -35.55 20.47 -28.26
C THR A 198 -35.68 21.83 -27.58
N PHE A 199 -34.74 22.15 -26.69
CA PHE A 199 -34.59 23.47 -26.08
C PHE A 199 -33.13 23.95 -26.20
N ALA A 200 -32.93 25.24 -26.47
CA ALA A 200 -31.62 25.86 -26.63
C ALA A 200 -31.35 26.84 -25.47
N LEU A 201 -30.16 26.79 -24.88
CA LEU A 201 -29.75 27.70 -23.80
C LEU A 201 -29.32 29.05 -24.38
N SER A 202 -30.27 29.83 -24.89
CA SER A 202 -29.96 31.02 -25.69
C SER A 202 -29.22 32.11 -24.90
N GLY A 203 -28.17 32.65 -25.51
CA GLY A 203 -27.20 33.54 -24.85
C GLY A 203 -26.09 32.80 -24.10
N ASP A 204 -25.92 31.50 -24.34
CA ASP A 204 -24.91 30.64 -23.70
C ASP A 204 -24.08 29.88 -24.76
N SER A 205 -23.17 30.60 -25.42
CA SER A 205 -22.31 30.09 -26.51
C SER A 205 -20.80 30.19 -26.23
N ALA A 206 -20.43 30.59 -25.01
CA ALA A 206 -19.03 30.77 -24.58
C ALA A 206 -18.58 29.77 -23.50
N HIS A 207 -19.50 29.21 -22.72
CA HIS A 207 -19.18 28.23 -21.68
C HIS A 207 -18.75 26.89 -22.30
N ASN A 208 -17.62 26.34 -21.83
CA ASN A 208 -16.98 25.15 -22.36
C ASN A 208 -17.28 23.87 -21.56
N GLN A 209 -17.99 23.99 -20.43
CA GLN A 209 -18.40 22.86 -19.58
C GLN A 209 -19.82 23.06 -19.06
N ALA A 210 -20.51 21.95 -18.79
CA ALA A 210 -21.84 21.93 -18.19
C ALA A 210 -21.96 20.81 -17.14
N MET A 211 -22.68 21.09 -16.06
CA MET A 211 -23.07 20.12 -15.02
C MET A 211 -24.60 20.05 -14.98
N VAL A 212 -25.17 18.85 -15.10
CA VAL A 212 -26.62 18.65 -15.25
C VAL A 212 -27.13 17.68 -14.18
N HIS A 213 -28.10 18.11 -13.38
CA HIS A 213 -28.65 17.30 -12.28
C HIS A 213 -30.18 17.37 -12.20
N TRP A 214 -30.80 16.22 -11.94
CA TRP A 214 -32.18 16.16 -11.43
C TRP A 214 -32.22 16.60 -9.96
N SER A 215 -33.28 17.30 -9.58
CA SER A 215 -33.63 17.67 -8.21
C SER A 215 -34.86 16.88 -7.77
N GLY A 216 -35.00 16.64 -6.45
CA GLY A 216 -36.13 15.93 -5.85
C GLY A 216 -36.17 14.42 -6.16
N HIS A 217 -37.27 13.78 -5.77
CA HIS A 217 -37.60 12.39 -6.12
C HIS A 217 -38.95 12.39 -6.85
N ASN A 218 -39.03 11.84 -8.06
CA ASN A 218 -40.21 11.97 -8.94
C ASN A 218 -40.61 13.45 -9.17
N SER A 219 -39.65 14.38 -9.13
CA SER A 219 -39.86 15.81 -9.35
C SER A 219 -39.57 16.17 -10.81
N SER A 220 -40.22 17.22 -11.31
CA SER A 220 -40.06 17.73 -12.68
C SER A 220 -38.88 18.70 -12.83
N VAL A 221 -38.03 18.85 -11.81
CA VAL A 221 -36.99 19.87 -11.74
C VAL A 221 -35.63 19.35 -12.22
N ILE A 222 -35.06 20.06 -13.20
CA ILE A 222 -33.68 19.87 -13.67
C ILE A 222 -32.93 21.18 -13.46
N LEU A 223 -31.69 21.09 -12.96
CA LEU A 223 -30.76 22.21 -12.83
C LEU A 223 -29.54 21.99 -13.73
N ILE A 224 -29.09 23.05 -14.40
CA ILE A 224 -27.88 23.06 -15.22
C ILE A 224 -27.00 24.22 -14.78
N LEU A 225 -25.74 23.93 -14.47
CA LEU A 225 -24.69 24.93 -14.33
C LEU A 225 -23.77 24.85 -15.56
N THR A 226 -23.83 25.85 -16.43
CA THR A 226 -22.86 26.07 -17.50
C THR A 226 -21.72 26.97 -17.00
N LYS A 227 -20.48 26.71 -17.41
CA LYS A 227 -19.30 27.48 -17.00
C LYS A 227 -18.20 27.56 -18.06
N LEU A 228 -17.47 28.66 -18.06
CA LEU A 228 -16.24 28.87 -18.84
C LEU A 228 -15.06 28.69 -17.90
N TYR A 229 -14.45 27.52 -17.97
CA TYR A 229 -13.22 27.21 -17.24
C TYR A 229 -12.00 27.58 -18.09
N ASP A 230 -11.18 28.53 -17.62
CA ASP A 230 -9.92 28.87 -18.29
C ASP A 230 -8.77 28.02 -17.76
N PHE A 231 -8.34 27.04 -18.57
CA PHE A 231 -7.21 26.16 -18.28
C PHE A 231 -5.88 26.90 -18.04
N ASN A 232 -5.73 28.15 -18.48
CA ASN A 232 -4.55 28.99 -18.25
C ASN A 232 -4.58 29.72 -16.90
N LEU A 233 -5.77 29.88 -16.30
CA LEU A 233 -5.95 30.47 -14.97
C LEU A 233 -6.09 29.37 -13.90
N GLY A 234 -6.81 28.29 -14.22
CA GLY A 234 -7.20 27.24 -13.28
C GLY A 234 -8.52 27.53 -12.55
N ALA A 235 -9.32 28.46 -13.08
CA ALA A 235 -10.51 29.01 -12.45
C ALA A 235 -11.64 29.23 -13.48
N VAL A 236 -12.86 29.40 -12.98
CA VAL A 236 -14.03 29.77 -13.78
C VAL A 236 -14.10 31.29 -13.92
N THR A 237 -14.21 31.78 -15.16
CA THR A 237 -14.33 33.22 -15.44
C THR A 237 -15.77 33.67 -15.58
N GLU A 238 -16.61 32.85 -16.22
CA GLU A 238 -18.05 33.09 -16.41
C GLU A 238 -18.86 31.84 -16.12
N SER A 239 -20.10 32.01 -15.65
CA SER A 239 -21.01 30.90 -15.34
C SER A 239 -22.47 31.29 -15.54
N SER A 240 -23.35 30.31 -15.74
CA SER A 240 -24.79 30.52 -15.79
C SER A 240 -25.57 29.37 -15.20
N LEU A 241 -26.58 29.72 -14.39
CA LEU A 241 -27.48 28.75 -13.77
C LEU A 241 -28.81 28.74 -14.51
N TRP A 242 -29.26 27.55 -14.88
CA TRP A 242 -30.55 27.31 -15.54
C TRP A 242 -31.39 26.32 -14.75
N ARG A 243 -32.72 26.51 -14.75
CA ARG A 243 -33.68 25.64 -14.08
C ARG A 243 -34.90 25.35 -14.95
N SER A 244 -35.26 24.08 -15.06
CA SER A 244 -36.55 23.62 -15.58
C SER A 244 -37.47 23.21 -14.42
N THR A 245 -38.78 23.25 -14.65
CA THR A 245 -39.81 22.67 -13.76
C THR A 245 -40.81 21.77 -14.52
N ASP A 246 -40.47 21.38 -15.76
CA ASP A 246 -41.36 20.67 -16.69
C ASP A 246 -40.66 19.45 -17.34
N TYR A 247 -39.75 18.81 -16.58
CA TYR A 247 -38.88 17.72 -17.03
C TYR A 247 -38.00 18.09 -18.24
N GLY A 248 -37.50 19.32 -18.28
CA GLY A 248 -36.57 19.79 -19.33
C GLY A 248 -37.22 20.18 -20.65
N SER A 249 -38.51 20.56 -20.66
CA SER A 249 -39.18 21.09 -21.85
C SER A 249 -38.86 22.58 -22.05
N THR A 250 -38.74 23.33 -20.94
CA THR A 250 -38.29 24.72 -20.91
C THR A 250 -37.30 24.95 -19.76
N TYR A 251 -36.36 25.88 -19.94
CA TYR A 251 -35.40 26.30 -18.92
C TYR A 251 -35.41 27.81 -18.75
N ILE A 252 -35.28 28.27 -17.50
CA ILE A 252 -35.22 29.67 -17.11
C ILE A 252 -33.84 29.94 -16.52
N LYS A 253 -33.17 31.01 -16.99
CA LYS A 253 -31.88 31.47 -16.46
C LYS A 253 -32.08 32.15 -15.09
N LEU A 254 -31.26 31.79 -14.09
CA LEU A 254 -31.43 32.18 -12.68
C LEU A 254 -30.28 33.02 -12.10
N ASN A 255 -29.31 33.47 -12.91
CA ASN A 255 -28.16 34.27 -12.44
C ASN A 255 -28.58 35.44 -11.51
N ASP A 256 -29.67 36.14 -11.81
CA ASP A 256 -30.15 37.27 -11.00
C ASP A 256 -30.60 36.87 -9.58
N LYS A 257 -31.02 35.62 -9.36
CA LYS A 257 -31.35 35.07 -8.03
C LYS A 257 -30.12 34.62 -7.24
N VAL A 258 -29.04 34.27 -7.93
CA VAL A 258 -27.73 33.87 -7.36
C VAL A 258 -26.89 35.10 -7.00
N GLY A 259 -27.12 36.21 -7.72
CA GLY A 259 -26.43 37.48 -7.58
C GLY A 259 -25.55 37.77 -8.79
N SER A 260 -25.76 38.94 -9.42
CA SER A 260 -25.18 39.32 -10.73
C SER A 260 -23.65 39.52 -10.78
N ARG A 261 -22.93 39.15 -9.72
CA ARG A 261 -21.45 39.11 -9.63
C ARG A 261 -20.89 37.80 -9.08
N THR A 262 -21.76 36.86 -8.70
CA THR A 262 -21.37 35.53 -8.21
C THR A 262 -21.00 34.65 -9.41
N VAL A 263 -19.74 34.25 -9.52
CA VAL A 263 -19.31 33.20 -10.46
C VAL A 263 -19.42 31.86 -9.75
N LEU A 264 -20.13 30.90 -10.34
CA LEU A 264 -20.35 29.56 -9.79
C LEU A 264 -19.36 28.54 -10.35
N SER A 265 -18.71 27.78 -9.47
CA SER A 265 -17.70 26.78 -9.82
C SER A 265 -18.24 25.34 -9.86
N TYR A 266 -19.15 25.01 -8.94
CA TYR A 266 -19.66 23.64 -8.77
C TYR A 266 -21.11 23.60 -8.24
N LEU A 267 -21.86 22.56 -8.63
CA LEU A 267 -23.23 22.26 -8.17
C LEU A 267 -23.27 20.88 -7.50
N TYR A 268 -23.78 20.81 -6.27
CA TYR A 268 -24.01 19.57 -5.53
C TYR A 268 -25.50 19.41 -5.19
N VAL A 269 -26.08 18.25 -5.52
CA VAL A 269 -27.39 17.82 -5.02
C VAL A 269 -27.18 16.89 -3.83
N CYS A 270 -27.91 17.10 -2.73
CA CYS A 270 -27.79 16.26 -1.54
C CYS A 270 -28.30 14.83 -1.82
N PRO A 271 -27.51 13.77 -1.58
CA PRO A 271 -27.88 12.41 -1.96
C PRO A 271 -29.06 11.85 -1.16
N THR A 272 -29.20 12.27 0.10
CA THR A 272 -30.28 11.83 1.01
C THR A 272 -31.56 12.64 0.86
N ASN A 273 -31.46 13.93 0.57
CA ASN A 273 -32.61 14.76 0.21
C ASN A 273 -32.31 15.58 -1.06
N LYS A 274 -32.65 15.01 -2.21
CA LYS A 274 -32.41 15.60 -3.54
C LYS A 274 -33.09 16.98 -3.76
N GLN A 275 -33.97 17.44 -2.86
CA GLN A 275 -34.53 18.80 -2.93
C GLN A 275 -33.58 19.88 -2.40
N LYS A 276 -32.54 19.49 -1.66
CA LYS A 276 -31.52 20.39 -1.11
C LYS A 276 -30.32 20.45 -2.04
N ILE A 277 -30.01 21.65 -2.51
CA ILE A 277 -28.92 21.93 -3.45
C ILE A 277 -27.93 22.89 -2.79
N MET A 278 -26.65 22.60 -2.98
CA MET A 278 -25.54 23.46 -2.61
C MET A 278 -24.76 23.85 -3.86
N MET A 279 -24.37 25.12 -3.97
CA MET A 279 -23.49 25.62 -5.02
C MET A 279 -22.29 26.32 -4.40
N LEU A 280 -21.13 26.16 -5.02
CA LEU A 280 -19.90 26.84 -4.64
C LEU A 280 -19.64 27.98 -5.63
N SER A 281 -19.17 29.13 -5.13
CA SER A 281 -18.60 30.17 -5.99
C SER A 281 -17.15 29.84 -6.40
N ASP A 282 -16.61 30.56 -7.37
CA ASP A 282 -15.17 30.47 -7.70
C ASP A 282 -14.34 31.27 -6.68
N PRO A 283 -13.36 30.63 -6.00
CA PRO A 283 -12.64 31.25 -4.88
C PRO A 283 -11.68 32.37 -5.29
N GLU A 284 -11.31 32.50 -6.57
CA GLU A 284 -10.52 33.65 -7.05
C GLU A 284 -11.37 34.94 -7.14
N VAL A 285 -12.70 34.80 -7.18
CA VAL A 285 -13.67 35.92 -7.19
C VAL A 285 -14.26 36.15 -5.81
N GLU A 286 -14.77 35.09 -5.17
CA GLU A 286 -15.31 35.13 -3.80
C GLU A 286 -15.46 33.71 -3.20
N SER A 287 -15.19 33.56 -1.91
CA SER A 287 -15.41 32.29 -1.19
C SER A 287 -16.78 32.30 -0.49
N ALA A 288 -17.80 31.72 -1.13
CA ALA A 288 -19.16 31.62 -0.62
C ALA A 288 -19.82 30.28 -0.98
N VAL A 289 -20.80 29.89 -0.17
CA VAL A 289 -21.68 28.74 -0.39
C VAL A 289 -23.09 29.27 -0.59
N LEU A 290 -23.77 28.83 -1.64
CA LEU A 290 -25.18 29.13 -1.87
C LEU A 290 -26.03 27.89 -1.63
N ILE A 291 -27.10 28.05 -0.86
CA ILE A 291 -27.94 26.95 -0.38
C ILE A 291 -29.38 27.17 -0.86
N SER A 292 -29.97 26.13 -1.45
CA SER A 292 -31.41 26.03 -1.69
C SER A 292 -31.96 24.83 -0.91
N SER A 293 -33.18 24.99 -0.38
CA SER A 293 -33.99 23.90 0.20
C SER A 293 -35.35 23.76 -0.51
N ASP A 294 -35.48 24.37 -1.70
CA ASP A 294 -36.72 24.51 -2.48
C ASP A 294 -36.51 24.14 -3.96
N GLU A 295 -35.67 23.13 -4.19
CA GLU A 295 -35.35 22.62 -5.53
C GLU A 295 -34.74 23.69 -6.45
N GLY A 296 -33.98 24.63 -5.91
CA GLY A 296 -33.33 25.72 -6.64
C GLY A 296 -34.26 26.88 -7.02
N ALA A 297 -35.42 27.03 -6.36
CA ALA A 297 -36.32 28.16 -6.62
C ALA A 297 -35.84 29.46 -5.95
N SER A 298 -35.13 29.38 -4.82
CA SER A 298 -34.45 30.47 -4.12
C SER A 298 -33.10 30.00 -3.57
N PHE A 299 -32.19 30.95 -3.31
CA PHE A 299 -30.84 30.68 -2.81
C PHE A 299 -30.47 31.62 -1.67
N GLU A 300 -29.97 31.08 -0.57
CA GLU A 300 -29.35 31.81 0.53
C GLU A 300 -27.82 31.76 0.38
N LYS A 301 -27.17 32.92 0.35
CA LYS A 301 -25.71 33.04 0.19
C LYS A 301 -25.01 33.21 1.55
N HIS A 302 -24.13 32.27 1.87
CA HIS A 302 -23.36 32.24 3.11
C HIS A 302 -21.86 32.39 2.79
N PRO A 303 -21.18 33.45 3.26
CA PRO A 303 -19.74 33.62 3.03
C PRO A 303 -18.93 32.63 3.88
N ILE A 304 -17.81 32.15 3.34
CA ILE A 304 -16.88 31.25 4.04
C ILE A 304 -15.46 31.83 4.02
N ASN A 305 -14.65 31.49 5.03
CA ASN A 305 -13.28 32.00 5.20
C ASN A 305 -12.19 30.98 4.84
N PHE A 306 -12.53 29.96 4.05
CA PHE A 306 -11.64 28.93 3.54
C PHE A 306 -12.14 28.43 2.18
N ASN A 307 -11.26 27.80 1.40
CA ASN A 307 -11.61 27.31 0.06
C ASN A 307 -11.89 25.80 0.12
N ILE A 308 -13.07 25.38 -0.34
CA ILE A 308 -13.53 23.98 -0.37
C ILE A 308 -12.99 23.31 -1.64
N LEU A 309 -12.24 22.22 -1.48
CA LEU A 309 -11.78 21.37 -2.61
C LEU A 309 -12.64 20.12 -2.80
N SER A 310 -13.24 19.61 -1.73
CA SER A 310 -14.07 18.40 -1.74
C SER A 310 -15.07 18.45 -0.60
N LEU A 311 -16.30 17.98 -0.84
CA LEU A 311 -17.35 17.79 0.15
C LEU A 311 -17.60 16.30 0.38
N LEU A 312 -18.07 15.91 1.57
CA LEU A 312 -18.61 14.57 1.83
C LEU A 312 -19.89 14.65 2.66
N PHE A 313 -21.03 14.47 1.99
CA PHE A 313 -22.35 14.39 2.63
C PHE A 313 -22.47 13.15 3.53
N HIS A 314 -23.19 13.26 4.64
CA HIS A 314 -23.46 12.11 5.50
C HIS A 314 -24.48 11.16 4.83
N PRO A 315 -24.25 9.84 4.79
CA PRO A 315 -25.04 8.89 3.99
C PRO A 315 -26.51 8.76 4.39
N ALA A 316 -26.92 9.30 5.54
CA ALA A 316 -28.30 9.25 6.04
C ALA A 316 -28.78 10.51 6.80
N GLN A 317 -28.05 11.63 6.75
CA GLN A 317 -28.41 12.86 7.49
C GLN A 317 -28.30 14.05 6.55
N GLU A 318 -29.46 14.49 6.04
CA GLU A 318 -29.60 15.46 4.95
C GLU A 318 -28.96 16.84 5.18
N ASN A 319 -28.65 17.21 6.43
CA ASN A 319 -28.02 18.49 6.78
C ASN A 319 -26.54 18.37 7.15
N TRP A 320 -25.97 17.16 7.15
CA TRP A 320 -24.64 16.89 7.69
C TRP A 320 -23.63 16.65 6.57
N MET A 321 -22.48 17.33 6.65
CA MET A 321 -21.41 17.23 5.65
C MET A 321 -20.04 17.59 6.21
N LEU A 322 -19.00 17.06 5.58
CA LEU A 322 -17.61 17.46 5.77
C LEU A 322 -17.14 18.28 4.56
N ALA A 323 -16.20 19.19 4.78
CA ALA A 323 -15.50 19.92 3.73
C ALA A 323 -13.99 19.82 3.94
N TYR A 324 -13.26 19.40 2.92
CA TYR A 324 -11.80 19.37 2.89
C TYR A 324 -11.26 20.60 2.15
N SER A 325 -10.29 21.28 2.76
CA SER A 325 -9.75 22.56 2.28
C SER A 325 -8.36 22.47 1.66
N HIS A 326 -7.99 23.48 0.88
CA HIS A 326 -6.67 23.57 0.23
C HIS A 326 -5.49 23.63 1.23
N ASP A 327 -5.71 24.15 2.44
CA ASP A 327 -4.73 24.15 3.53
C ASP A 327 -4.76 22.86 4.39
N ARG A 328 -5.30 21.77 3.84
CA ARG A 328 -5.33 20.40 4.42
C ARG A 328 -6.10 20.29 5.73
N LYS A 329 -7.16 21.09 5.90
CA LYS A 329 -8.05 21.00 7.06
C LYS A 329 -9.33 20.30 6.68
N LEU A 330 -9.96 19.69 7.68
CA LEU A 330 -11.29 19.13 7.57
C LEU A 330 -12.25 19.93 8.45
N TYR A 331 -13.29 20.48 7.83
CA TYR A 331 -14.40 21.16 8.50
C TYR A 331 -15.64 20.25 8.49
N SER A 332 -16.54 20.47 9.43
CA SER A 332 -17.88 19.86 9.45
C SER A 332 -18.96 20.93 9.54
N SER A 333 -20.09 20.67 8.89
CA SER A 333 -21.33 21.41 9.06
C SER A 333 -22.46 20.42 9.34
N MET A 334 -23.34 20.80 10.27
CA MET A 334 -24.54 20.05 10.63
C MET A 334 -25.83 20.81 10.27
N ASP A 335 -25.69 21.98 9.65
CA ASP A 335 -26.76 22.88 9.19
C ASP A 335 -26.66 23.17 7.67
N PHE A 336 -26.22 22.16 6.92
CA PHE A 336 -26.11 22.15 5.45
C PHE A 336 -25.21 23.26 4.87
N GLY A 337 -24.09 23.57 5.54
CA GLY A 337 -23.07 24.52 5.09
C GLY A 337 -23.28 25.97 5.52
N ARG A 338 -24.31 26.26 6.33
CA ARG A 338 -24.56 27.60 6.88
C ARG A 338 -23.52 28.01 7.93
N LYS A 339 -23.02 27.04 8.70
CA LYS A 339 -21.92 27.18 9.66
C LYS A 339 -20.94 26.03 9.53
N TRP A 340 -19.66 26.34 9.75
CA TRP A 340 -18.55 25.38 9.65
C TRP A 340 -17.74 25.35 10.94
N GLN A 341 -17.45 24.15 11.42
CA GLN A 341 -16.58 23.91 12.57
C GLN A 341 -15.36 23.10 12.14
N LEU A 342 -14.16 23.57 12.50
CA LEU A 342 -12.92 22.83 12.28
C LEU A 342 -12.93 21.51 13.06
N VAL A 343 -12.66 20.40 12.38
CA VAL A 343 -12.54 19.05 12.94
C VAL A 343 -11.09 18.73 13.23
N HIS A 344 -10.21 18.87 12.22
CA HIS A 344 -8.79 18.55 12.35
C HIS A 344 -7.95 19.24 11.27
N ASP A 345 -6.71 19.61 11.61
CA ASP A 345 -5.69 20.13 10.68
C ASP A 345 -4.77 19.02 10.16
N ASN A 346 -4.10 19.22 9.03
CA ASN A 346 -3.19 18.24 8.40
C ASN A 346 -3.86 16.89 8.08
N VAL A 347 -5.13 16.90 7.67
CA VAL A 347 -5.83 15.71 7.18
C VAL A 347 -5.32 15.34 5.79
N MET A 348 -5.25 14.04 5.50
CA MET A 348 -4.79 13.55 4.20
C MET A 348 -5.90 13.64 3.12
N PRO A 349 -5.58 14.05 1.88
CA PRO A 349 -6.56 14.15 0.79
C PRO A 349 -7.30 12.83 0.58
N GLY A 350 -8.63 12.87 0.54
CA GLY A 350 -9.48 11.69 0.30
C GLY A 350 -9.49 10.62 1.40
N ARG A 351 -8.80 10.84 2.55
CA ARG A 351 -8.69 9.87 3.65
C ARG A 351 -9.48 10.30 4.88
N PHE A 352 -10.74 10.67 4.65
CA PHE A 352 -11.71 11.01 5.68
C PHE A 352 -13.07 10.38 5.35
N TYR A 353 -13.67 9.73 6.35
CA TYR A 353 -14.87 8.91 6.18
C TYR A 353 -15.87 9.17 7.31
N TRP A 354 -17.16 9.08 7.01
CA TRP A 354 -18.23 9.07 8.01
C TRP A 354 -18.33 7.70 8.71
N ALA A 355 -18.97 7.70 9.88
CA ALA A 355 -19.44 6.50 10.57
C ALA A 355 -20.33 5.62 9.68
N VAL A 356 -20.21 4.29 9.80
CA VAL A 356 -21.15 3.36 9.15
C VAL A 356 -22.27 3.02 10.13
N MET A 357 -23.50 3.31 9.72
CA MET A 357 -24.69 3.11 10.55
C MET A 357 -24.85 1.65 11.00
N GLY A 358 -25.21 1.44 12.26
CA GLY A 358 -25.38 0.12 12.85
C GLY A 358 -24.07 -0.55 13.31
N LEU A 359 -22.90 -0.04 12.90
CA LEU A 359 -21.59 -0.51 13.36
C LEU A 359 -20.94 0.48 14.33
N ASP A 360 -20.88 1.75 13.94
CA ASP A 360 -20.36 2.82 14.77
C ASP A 360 -21.50 3.38 15.66
N LYS A 361 -21.19 3.58 16.97
CA LYS A 361 -22.19 3.88 18.01
C LYS A 361 -22.91 5.22 17.81
N GLU A 362 -22.21 6.23 17.31
CA GLU A 362 -22.73 7.56 17.03
C GLU A 362 -22.55 7.90 15.55
N SER A 363 -23.56 8.52 14.93
CA SER A 363 -23.52 8.88 13.50
C SER A 363 -22.62 10.07 13.18
N ASP A 364 -22.36 10.97 14.14
CA ASP A 364 -21.46 12.12 13.96
C ASP A 364 -19.98 11.75 14.16
N VAL A 365 -19.66 10.46 14.27
CA VAL A 365 -18.27 9.96 14.24
C VAL A 365 -17.67 10.13 12.83
N VAL A 366 -16.41 10.53 12.81
CA VAL A 366 -15.56 10.59 11.63
C VAL A 366 -14.27 9.82 11.85
N HIS A 367 -13.79 9.21 10.77
CA HIS A 367 -12.56 8.44 10.69
C HIS A 367 -11.61 9.18 9.75
N ILE A 368 -10.45 9.60 10.24
CA ILE A 368 -9.53 10.46 9.48
C ILE A 368 -8.09 9.96 9.56
N GLU A 369 -7.34 10.11 8.47
CA GLU A 369 -5.89 9.95 8.44
C GLU A 369 -5.22 11.32 8.52
N THR A 370 -4.28 11.47 9.47
CA THR A 370 -3.62 12.75 9.77
C THR A 370 -2.12 12.67 9.53
N HIS A 371 -1.55 13.66 8.87
CA HIS A 371 -0.13 13.70 8.49
C HIS A 371 0.78 14.08 9.67
N ILE A 372 1.90 13.36 9.81
CA ILE A 372 2.91 13.53 10.86
C ILE A 372 4.30 13.62 10.24
N ALA A 373 5.18 14.40 10.89
CA ALA A 373 6.57 14.55 10.50
C ALA A 373 7.30 13.22 10.26
N LYS A 374 8.23 13.26 9.29
CA LYS A 374 8.97 12.11 8.73
C LYS A 374 8.13 11.14 7.88
N GLY A 375 7.11 11.63 7.17
CA GLY A 375 6.37 10.84 6.17
C GLY A 375 5.55 9.70 6.80
N ARG A 376 4.89 9.98 7.92
CA ARG A 376 4.04 9.02 8.64
C ARG A 376 2.65 9.62 8.85
N ALA A 377 1.69 8.79 9.22
CA ALA A 377 0.35 9.23 9.57
C ALA A 377 -0.14 8.61 10.88
N GLN A 378 -1.29 9.07 11.36
CA GLN A 378 -2.11 8.41 12.38
C GLN A 378 -3.54 8.27 11.89
N TYR A 379 -4.17 7.14 12.25
CA TYR A 379 -5.62 6.97 12.16
C TYR A 379 -6.25 7.53 13.44
N VAL A 380 -7.10 8.54 13.28
CA VAL A 380 -7.86 9.18 14.36
C VAL A 380 -9.35 8.93 14.15
N LYS A 381 -10.05 8.56 15.22
CA LYS A 381 -11.51 8.53 15.30
C LYS A 381 -11.97 9.59 16.30
N CYS A 382 -12.95 10.42 15.93
CA CYS A 382 -13.55 11.41 16.84
C CYS A 382 -14.97 11.74 16.40
N ARG A 383 -15.73 12.45 17.24
CA ARG A 383 -17.02 13.05 16.85
C ARG A 383 -16.78 14.41 16.20
N ALA A 384 -17.31 14.64 15.01
CA ALA A 384 -17.00 15.80 14.16
C ALA A 384 -17.13 17.15 14.90
N GLN A 385 -18.25 17.35 15.60
CA GLN A 385 -18.54 18.58 16.34
C GLN A 385 -17.76 18.71 17.67
N ARG A 386 -16.98 17.70 18.07
CA ARG A 386 -16.26 17.63 19.36
C ARG A 386 -14.86 17.03 19.25
N CYS A 387 -14.19 17.16 18.10
CA CYS A 387 -12.87 16.56 17.81
C CYS A 387 -11.68 17.30 18.47
N THR A 388 -11.87 17.82 19.69
CA THR A 388 -10.80 18.35 20.54
C THR A 388 -9.81 17.25 20.91
N GLU A 389 -8.57 17.63 21.22
CA GLU A 389 -7.45 16.68 21.39
C GLU A 389 -7.74 15.56 22.42
N GLY A 390 -8.30 15.90 23.58
CA GLY A 390 -8.69 14.91 24.60
C GLY A 390 -9.86 14.00 24.25
N ASN A 391 -10.59 14.26 23.15
CA ASN A 391 -11.68 13.42 22.65
C ASN A 391 -11.26 12.53 21.46
N ARG A 392 -9.99 12.60 21.02
CA ARG A 392 -9.47 11.82 19.88
C ARG A 392 -9.13 10.39 20.31
N GLN A 393 -9.69 9.42 19.59
CA GLN A 393 -9.43 8.00 19.78
C GLN A 393 -8.43 7.50 18.74
N TYR A 394 -7.31 6.96 19.21
CA TYR A 394 -6.25 6.39 18.37
C TYR A 394 -6.40 4.87 18.36
N LEU A 395 -7.20 4.33 17.43
CA LEU A 395 -7.56 2.91 17.41
C LEU A 395 -6.43 1.99 16.91
N PHE A 396 -5.42 2.53 16.24
CA PHE A 396 -4.24 1.77 15.83
C PHE A 396 -3.06 2.04 16.78
N PRO A 397 -2.41 1.01 17.34
CA PRO A 397 -1.29 1.19 18.27
C PRO A 397 0.01 1.57 17.54
N GLY A 398 0.14 2.86 17.20
CA GLY A 398 1.37 3.45 16.66
C GLY A 398 1.12 4.44 15.52
N HIS A 399 2.07 4.51 14.60
CA HIS A 399 1.95 5.26 13.35
C HIS A 399 1.66 4.32 12.18
N VAL A 400 0.98 4.85 11.17
CA VAL A 400 0.65 4.16 9.92
C VAL A 400 1.35 4.85 8.74
N ASP A 401 1.41 4.16 7.61
CA ASP A 401 1.93 4.73 6.37
C ASP A 401 0.93 5.76 5.81
N THR A 402 1.44 6.77 5.11
CA THR A 402 0.62 7.83 4.50
C THR A 402 -0.22 7.30 3.34
N ASN A 403 -1.45 7.77 3.17
CA ASN A 403 -2.41 7.36 2.14
C ASN A 403 -2.86 5.88 2.27
N SER A 404 -2.92 5.34 3.50
CA SER A 404 -3.17 3.91 3.75
C SER A 404 -4.52 3.59 4.41
N LEU A 405 -5.17 4.54 5.07
CA LEU A 405 -6.47 4.33 5.71
C LEU A 405 -7.58 4.09 4.68
N VAL A 406 -8.29 2.97 4.80
CA VAL A 406 -9.56 2.71 4.08
C VAL A 406 -10.63 2.34 5.10
N VAL A 407 -11.81 2.95 5.02
CA VAL A 407 -13.00 2.59 5.81
C VAL A 407 -14.12 2.28 4.83
N GLN A 408 -14.56 1.02 4.80
CA GLN A 408 -15.51 0.50 3.81
C GLN A 408 -16.30 -0.63 4.47
N ASP A 409 -17.64 -0.55 4.43
CA ASP A 409 -18.55 -1.48 5.10
C ASP A 409 -18.14 -1.83 6.55
N GLU A 410 -18.04 -3.13 6.83
CA GLU A 410 -17.70 -3.75 8.11
C GLU A 410 -16.19 -3.65 8.44
N TYR A 411 -15.38 -3.11 7.52
CA TYR A 411 -13.92 -3.15 7.57
C TYR A 411 -13.26 -1.76 7.75
N VAL A 412 -12.08 -1.77 8.35
CA VAL A 412 -11.09 -0.67 8.32
C VAL A 412 -9.72 -1.26 8.03
N PHE A 413 -9.03 -0.76 7.02
CA PHE A 413 -7.69 -1.21 6.62
C PHE A 413 -6.64 -0.13 6.86
N THR A 414 -5.39 -0.55 7.11
CA THR A 414 -4.23 0.34 7.16
C THR A 414 -2.92 -0.42 6.90
N GLN A 415 -1.86 0.30 6.52
CA GLN A 415 -0.54 -0.24 6.21
C GLN A 415 0.51 0.31 7.18
N VAL A 416 1.49 -0.51 7.56
CA VAL A 416 2.69 -0.07 8.30
C VAL A 416 3.94 -0.68 7.69
N THR A 417 4.86 0.15 7.21
CA THR A 417 6.15 -0.27 6.68
C THR A 417 7.24 -0.18 7.75
N LYS A 418 7.94 -1.29 8.01
CA LYS A 418 9.11 -1.34 8.90
C LYS A 418 10.29 -1.99 8.19
N ALA A 419 11.44 -1.32 8.19
CA ALA A 419 12.68 -1.77 7.53
C ALA A 419 12.47 -2.26 6.07
N GLY A 420 11.73 -1.48 5.27
CA GLY A 420 11.43 -1.79 3.87
C GLY A 420 10.39 -2.89 3.64
N ARG A 421 9.76 -3.44 4.70
CA ARG A 421 8.68 -4.44 4.58
C ARG A 421 7.34 -3.83 5.00
N ALA A 422 6.41 -3.74 4.06
CA ALA A 422 5.03 -3.41 4.33
C ALA A 422 4.36 -4.47 5.22
N SER A 423 3.30 -4.09 5.93
CA SER A 423 2.48 -5.00 6.73
C SER A 423 1.07 -4.43 6.83
N TYR A 424 0.10 -5.19 6.34
CA TYR A 424 -1.29 -4.78 6.22
C TYR A 424 -2.11 -5.26 7.43
N PHE A 425 -3.03 -4.43 7.89
CA PHE A 425 -3.87 -4.69 9.06
C PHE A 425 -5.34 -4.40 8.72
N VAL A 426 -6.23 -5.23 9.27
CA VAL A 426 -7.68 -5.09 9.16
C VAL A 426 -8.31 -5.01 10.55
N SER A 427 -9.31 -4.15 10.71
CA SER A 427 -10.29 -4.18 11.79
C SER A 427 -11.63 -4.53 11.17
N TYR A 428 -12.26 -5.61 11.64
CA TYR A 428 -13.60 -6.04 11.22
C TYR A 428 -14.58 -5.76 12.37
N MET A 429 -15.80 -5.31 12.05
CA MET A 429 -16.82 -4.89 13.03
C MET A 429 -16.31 -3.85 14.05
N ARG A 430 -15.32 -3.03 13.64
CA ARG A 430 -14.58 -2.06 14.47
C ARG A 430 -13.85 -2.67 15.69
N GLU A 431 -13.54 -3.97 15.66
CA GLU A 431 -12.70 -4.64 16.66
C GLU A 431 -11.22 -4.20 16.59
N SER A 432 -10.36 -4.76 17.45
CA SER A 432 -8.91 -4.56 17.39
C SER A 432 -8.30 -5.00 16.06
N PHE A 433 -7.31 -4.24 15.58
CA PHE A 433 -6.61 -4.50 14.32
C PHE A 433 -5.83 -5.82 14.35
N LYS A 434 -6.10 -6.67 13.36
CA LYS A 434 -5.44 -7.97 13.15
C LYS A 434 -4.57 -7.86 11.90
N ARG A 435 -3.34 -8.37 11.96
CA ARG A 435 -2.45 -8.38 10.79
C ARG A 435 -2.98 -9.39 9.75
N MET A 436 -3.18 -8.91 8.53
CA MET A 436 -3.63 -9.70 7.38
C MET A 436 -2.58 -10.76 7.01
N LYS A 437 -3.04 -11.89 6.47
CA LYS A 437 -2.26 -13.10 6.21
C LYS A 437 -2.38 -13.48 4.73
N LEU A 438 -1.38 -13.06 3.97
CA LEU A 438 -1.07 -13.57 2.62
C LEU A 438 -0.24 -14.85 2.73
N PRO A 439 -0.13 -15.67 1.66
CA PRO A 439 0.74 -16.85 1.63
C PRO A 439 2.18 -16.53 2.07
N LYS A 440 2.81 -17.44 2.85
CA LYS A 440 4.08 -17.15 3.55
C LYS A 440 5.23 -16.65 2.65
N TYR A 441 5.27 -17.08 1.40
CA TYR A 441 6.30 -16.70 0.42
C TYR A 441 5.84 -15.63 -0.59
N CYS A 442 4.56 -15.24 -0.56
CA CYS A 442 4.09 -14.02 -1.22
C CYS A 442 4.60 -12.82 -0.41
N LEU A 443 5.69 -12.21 -0.88
CA LEU A 443 6.17 -10.93 -0.37
C LEU A 443 5.46 -9.81 -1.15
N PRO A 444 4.51 -9.06 -0.55
CA PRO A 444 3.79 -8.01 -1.26
C PRO A 444 4.71 -6.82 -1.57
N LYS A 445 4.83 -6.53 -2.86
CA LYS A 445 5.22 -5.27 -3.49
C LYS A 445 4.34 -4.09 -3.02
N ASP A 446 3.06 -4.26 -3.30
CA ASP A 446 1.97 -3.30 -3.15
C ASP A 446 0.65 -4.09 -3.01
N MET A 447 -0.37 -3.52 -2.37
CA MET A 447 -1.66 -4.18 -2.14
C MET A 447 -2.81 -3.18 -2.08
N HIS A 448 -3.82 -3.39 -2.92
CA HIS A 448 -5.01 -2.53 -3.05
C HIS A 448 -6.27 -3.34 -2.75
N ILE A 449 -7.22 -2.76 -2.00
CA ILE A 449 -8.55 -3.34 -1.81
C ILE A 449 -9.38 -3.01 -3.06
N ILE A 450 -10.01 -4.04 -3.65
CA ILE A 450 -10.87 -3.89 -4.83
C ILE A 450 -12.33 -3.74 -4.42
N SER A 451 -12.78 -4.54 -3.44
CA SER A 451 -14.16 -4.53 -2.96
C SER A 451 -14.28 -5.27 -1.63
N THR A 452 -15.19 -4.82 -0.76
CA THR A 452 -15.61 -5.46 0.50
C THR A 452 -16.99 -6.14 0.42
N ASP A 453 -17.54 -6.24 -0.79
CA ASP A 453 -18.87 -6.78 -1.08
C ASP A 453 -19.14 -8.16 -0.49
N GLU A 454 -20.41 -8.42 -0.19
CA GLU A 454 -20.89 -9.73 0.27
C GLU A 454 -20.08 -10.33 1.45
N LYS A 455 -19.56 -9.48 2.34
CA LYS A 455 -18.78 -9.86 3.55
C LYS A 455 -17.52 -10.67 3.25
N GLN A 456 -16.85 -10.37 2.14
CA GLN A 456 -15.47 -10.80 1.84
C GLN A 456 -14.67 -9.64 1.26
N VAL A 457 -13.35 -9.69 1.44
CA VAL A 457 -12.43 -8.69 0.89
C VAL A 457 -11.75 -9.29 -0.34
N PHE A 458 -11.96 -8.65 -1.50
CA PHE A 458 -11.16 -8.85 -2.70
C PHE A 458 -10.00 -7.84 -2.71
N ALA A 459 -8.79 -8.31 -2.99
CA ALA A 459 -7.60 -7.47 -3.05
C ALA A 459 -6.71 -7.82 -4.24
N ALA A 460 -6.12 -6.80 -4.87
CA ALA A 460 -5.03 -6.94 -5.83
C ALA A 460 -3.71 -6.85 -5.05
N VAL A 461 -2.84 -7.85 -5.20
CA VAL A 461 -1.49 -7.86 -4.61
C VAL A 461 -0.46 -7.96 -5.71
N GLN A 462 0.50 -7.03 -5.77
CA GLN A 462 1.69 -7.20 -6.61
C GLN A 462 2.71 -8.01 -5.83
N GLU A 463 3.13 -9.16 -6.34
CA GLU A 463 4.15 -9.99 -5.69
C GLU A 463 5.57 -9.49 -6.05
N TRP A 464 6.55 -9.69 -5.18
CA TRP A 464 7.91 -9.15 -5.36
C TRP A 464 8.61 -9.59 -6.67
N ASN A 465 8.24 -10.76 -7.21
CA ASN A 465 8.72 -11.33 -8.46
C ASN A 465 7.91 -10.86 -9.71
N GLN A 466 6.80 -10.13 -9.54
CA GLN A 466 5.90 -9.76 -10.63
C GLN A 466 6.24 -8.38 -11.21
N ASN A 467 6.70 -8.36 -12.47
CA ASN A 467 6.95 -7.13 -13.21
C ASN A 467 5.64 -6.54 -13.76
N ASN A 468 5.00 -5.70 -12.96
CA ASN A 468 3.77 -4.93 -13.24
C ASN A 468 2.47 -5.74 -13.45
N THR A 469 2.44 -7.04 -13.13
CA THR A 469 1.19 -7.78 -12.89
C THR A 469 0.78 -7.73 -11.42
N TYR A 470 -0.51 -8.01 -11.16
CA TYR A 470 -1.08 -8.20 -9.83
C TYR A 470 -1.79 -9.58 -9.78
N SER A 471 -1.93 -10.15 -8.59
CA SER A 471 -2.72 -11.35 -8.30
C SER A 471 -3.98 -10.99 -7.51
N LEU A 472 -5.13 -11.57 -7.86
CA LEU A 472 -6.38 -11.46 -7.12
C LEU A 472 -6.37 -12.40 -5.92
N TYR A 473 -6.59 -11.85 -4.73
CA TYR A 473 -6.73 -12.58 -3.48
C TYR A 473 -8.12 -12.34 -2.86
N ILE A 474 -8.67 -13.38 -2.21
CA ILE A 474 -9.98 -13.35 -1.53
C ILE A 474 -9.84 -13.76 -0.05
N SER A 475 -10.48 -13.03 0.86
CA SER A 475 -10.37 -13.24 2.32
C SER A 475 -11.41 -14.20 2.91
N ASP A 476 -11.19 -14.61 4.15
CA ASP A 476 -12.28 -15.01 5.06
C ASP A 476 -13.16 -13.79 5.47
N SER A 477 -14.31 -14.02 6.09
CA SER A 477 -15.25 -12.94 6.47
C SER A 477 -14.62 -11.85 7.36
N PRO A 478 -13.78 -12.16 8.36
CA PRO A 478 -13.00 -11.16 9.11
C PRO A 478 -11.95 -10.37 8.32
N GLY A 479 -11.70 -10.66 7.03
CA GLY A 479 -10.72 -9.95 6.20
C GLY A 479 -9.26 -10.31 6.52
N VAL A 480 -8.98 -11.41 7.22
CA VAL A 480 -7.66 -11.72 7.78
C VAL A 480 -6.89 -12.74 6.93
N TYR A 481 -7.54 -13.80 6.45
CA TYR A 481 -6.89 -14.97 5.84
C TYR A 481 -7.16 -15.05 4.34
N PHE A 482 -6.18 -14.64 3.54
CA PHE A 482 -6.29 -14.51 2.09
C PHE A 482 -5.82 -15.75 1.34
N THR A 483 -6.60 -16.15 0.33
CA THR A 483 -6.33 -17.24 -0.62
C THR A 483 -6.28 -16.70 -2.04
N LEU A 484 -5.45 -17.30 -2.89
CA LEU A 484 -5.29 -16.90 -4.29
C LEU A 484 -6.52 -17.28 -5.11
N SER A 485 -7.04 -16.34 -5.89
CA SER A 485 -8.24 -16.49 -6.74
C SER A 485 -7.90 -16.44 -8.23
N LEU A 486 -7.05 -15.49 -8.67
CA LEU A 486 -6.64 -15.35 -10.07
C LEU A 486 -5.30 -14.62 -10.21
N GLU A 487 -4.26 -15.30 -10.69
CA GLU A 487 -2.94 -14.67 -10.95
C GLU A 487 -2.97 -13.78 -12.19
N ASN A 488 -2.03 -12.84 -12.30
CA ASN A 488 -1.73 -12.04 -13.49
C ASN A 488 -2.94 -11.23 -14.02
N LEU A 489 -3.69 -10.58 -13.13
CA LEU A 489 -4.67 -9.56 -13.48
C LEU A 489 -4.06 -8.48 -14.38
N ARG A 490 -4.88 -7.99 -15.32
CA ARG A 490 -4.65 -6.76 -16.06
C ARG A 490 -4.96 -5.57 -15.17
N THR A 491 -4.02 -4.62 -15.08
CA THR A 491 -4.14 -3.38 -14.31
C THR A 491 -3.59 -2.17 -15.08
N SER A 492 -4.28 -1.04 -15.03
CA SER A 492 -3.80 0.27 -15.51
C SER A 492 -3.55 1.21 -14.31
N ARG A 493 -2.97 2.39 -14.55
CA ARG A 493 -2.94 3.48 -13.56
C ARG A 493 -3.64 4.69 -14.16
N GLY A 494 -4.64 5.21 -13.45
CA GLY A 494 -5.37 6.41 -13.86
C GLY A 494 -4.50 7.68 -13.77
N PRO A 495 -4.96 8.83 -14.29
CA PRO A 495 -4.19 10.08 -14.29
C PRO A 495 -3.75 10.57 -12.89
N ALA A 496 -4.51 10.22 -11.85
CA ALA A 496 -4.18 10.50 -10.45
C ALA A 496 -3.21 9.49 -9.79
N GLY A 497 -2.72 8.50 -10.54
CA GLY A 497 -1.83 7.42 -10.05
C GLY A 497 -2.54 6.22 -9.41
N ASN A 498 -3.85 6.32 -9.17
CA ASN A 498 -4.72 5.24 -8.69
C ASN A 498 -4.56 3.96 -9.52
N LEU A 499 -4.52 2.80 -8.87
CA LEU A 499 -4.52 1.51 -9.55
C LEU A 499 -5.94 1.20 -10.02
N LEU A 500 -6.11 1.01 -11.33
CA LEU A 500 -7.34 0.49 -11.92
C LEU A 500 -7.12 -1.00 -12.24
N VAL A 501 -8.13 -1.82 -11.98
CA VAL A 501 -8.07 -3.28 -12.11
C VAL A 501 -9.22 -3.72 -13.01
N ASP A 502 -8.92 -4.51 -14.05
CA ASP A 502 -9.93 -5.07 -14.95
C ASP A 502 -10.72 -6.20 -14.24
N PHE A 503 -11.58 -5.83 -13.29
CA PHE A 503 -12.41 -6.73 -12.48
C PHE A 503 -13.81 -6.15 -12.35
N TYR A 504 -14.81 -6.86 -12.88
CA TYR A 504 -16.19 -6.40 -12.97
C TYR A 504 -17.14 -7.35 -12.24
N LYS A 505 -17.85 -6.84 -11.22
CA LYS A 505 -18.96 -7.54 -10.56
C LYS A 505 -20.22 -7.44 -11.41
N VAL A 506 -20.89 -8.55 -11.70
CA VAL A 506 -22.15 -8.52 -12.47
C VAL A 506 -23.32 -8.24 -11.55
N GLU A 507 -24.11 -7.22 -11.88
CA GLU A 507 -25.19 -6.78 -11.02
C GLU A 507 -26.44 -7.64 -11.14
N GLY A 508 -27.03 -7.97 -9.99
CA GLY A 508 -28.23 -8.80 -9.87
C GLY A 508 -27.99 -10.32 -9.82
N ILE A 509 -26.74 -10.81 -9.90
CA ILE A 509 -26.39 -12.22 -9.71
C ILE A 509 -25.19 -12.31 -8.74
N ASN A 510 -25.45 -12.77 -7.51
CA ASN A 510 -24.43 -12.90 -6.47
C ASN A 510 -23.32 -13.87 -6.88
N GLY A 511 -22.07 -13.58 -6.47
CA GLY A 511 -20.92 -14.45 -6.76
C GLY A 511 -20.46 -14.48 -8.22
N MET A 512 -21.02 -13.66 -9.12
CA MET A 512 -20.66 -13.66 -10.56
C MET A 512 -19.81 -12.45 -10.96
N TYR A 513 -18.63 -12.70 -11.52
CA TYR A 513 -17.64 -11.67 -11.86
C TYR A 513 -16.94 -11.96 -13.19
N LEU A 514 -16.45 -10.92 -13.86
CA LEU A 514 -15.53 -11.01 -14.99
C LEU A 514 -14.17 -10.39 -14.62
N ALA A 515 -13.09 -10.90 -15.19
CA ALA A 515 -11.74 -10.35 -15.02
C ALA A 515 -10.88 -10.53 -16.27
N ASN A 516 -10.01 -9.57 -16.57
CA ASN A 516 -8.98 -9.74 -17.62
C ASN A 516 -7.66 -10.23 -16.99
N LYS A 517 -7.11 -11.32 -17.52
CA LYS A 517 -5.83 -11.92 -17.12
C LYS A 517 -4.84 -11.88 -18.28
N LEU A 518 -3.58 -11.60 -17.97
CA LEU A 518 -2.46 -11.76 -18.90
C LEU A 518 -2.03 -13.24 -18.94
N VAL A 519 -2.12 -13.86 -20.12
CA VAL A 519 -1.75 -15.25 -20.40
C VAL A 519 -0.81 -15.24 -21.60
N ASP A 520 0.43 -15.72 -21.43
CA ASP A 520 1.46 -15.75 -22.49
C ASP A 520 1.66 -14.37 -23.17
N ASN A 521 1.64 -13.29 -22.37
CA ASN A 521 1.66 -11.88 -22.78
C ASN A 521 0.43 -11.38 -23.59
N HIS A 522 -0.58 -12.21 -23.81
CA HIS A 522 -1.86 -11.85 -24.43
C HIS A 522 -2.91 -11.57 -23.33
N ILE A 523 -3.77 -10.56 -23.51
CA ILE A 523 -4.84 -10.26 -22.54
C ILE A 523 -6.06 -11.12 -22.88
N LYS A 524 -6.61 -11.85 -21.90
CA LYS A 524 -7.80 -12.71 -22.05
C LYS A 524 -8.82 -12.48 -20.94
N THR A 525 -10.09 -12.37 -21.32
CA THR A 525 -11.24 -12.24 -20.40
C THR A 525 -11.73 -13.59 -19.88
N PHE A 526 -11.95 -13.66 -18.57
CA PHE A 526 -12.50 -14.81 -17.86
C PHE A 526 -13.78 -14.42 -17.09
N ILE A 527 -14.65 -15.39 -16.85
CA ILE A 527 -15.86 -15.30 -16.00
C ILE A 527 -15.81 -16.34 -14.88
N THR A 528 -16.38 -16.01 -13.71
CA THR A 528 -16.61 -16.92 -12.59
C THR A 528 -18.09 -16.88 -12.17
N TYR A 529 -18.62 -18.04 -11.74
CA TYR A 529 -19.98 -18.21 -11.18
C TYR A 529 -19.94 -18.64 -9.71
N ASN A 530 -18.75 -18.72 -9.10
CA ASN A 530 -18.52 -19.12 -7.71
C ASN A 530 -17.48 -18.20 -7.05
N LYS A 531 -17.69 -16.89 -7.17
CA LYS A 531 -17.00 -15.84 -6.41
C LYS A 531 -15.47 -15.88 -6.53
N GLY A 532 -14.98 -16.32 -7.69
CA GLY A 532 -13.55 -16.38 -8.02
C GLY A 532 -12.85 -17.69 -7.67
N GLN A 533 -13.56 -18.71 -7.14
CA GLN A 533 -12.96 -20.02 -6.88
C GLN A 533 -12.58 -20.77 -8.17
N THR A 534 -13.37 -20.60 -9.25
CA THR A 534 -13.07 -21.15 -10.59
C THR A 534 -13.37 -20.14 -11.67
N TRP A 535 -12.50 -20.06 -12.67
CA TRP A 535 -12.57 -19.11 -13.78
C TRP A 535 -12.57 -19.85 -15.13
N ALA A 536 -13.34 -19.35 -16.10
CA ALA A 536 -13.42 -19.91 -17.45
C ALA A 536 -13.38 -18.80 -18.52
N LEU A 537 -12.83 -19.08 -19.70
CA LEU A 537 -12.91 -18.19 -20.85
C LEU A 537 -14.36 -18.03 -21.33
N LEU A 538 -14.69 -16.84 -21.85
CA LEU A 538 -16.00 -16.57 -22.44
C LEU A 538 -16.18 -17.30 -23.79
N PRO A 539 -17.33 -17.98 -24.03
CA PRO A 539 -17.63 -18.53 -25.34
C PRO A 539 -17.92 -17.40 -26.33
N ALA A 540 -17.38 -17.52 -27.55
CA ALA A 540 -17.69 -16.61 -28.65
C ALA A 540 -19.14 -16.80 -29.15
N PRO A 541 -19.76 -15.77 -29.74
CA PRO A 541 -21.04 -15.92 -30.43
C PRO A 541 -20.91 -16.87 -31.62
N ALA A 542 -21.96 -17.65 -31.90
CA ALA A 542 -21.97 -18.60 -33.02
C ALA A 542 -22.10 -17.92 -34.39
N SER A 543 -22.54 -16.65 -34.45
CA SER A 543 -22.64 -15.88 -35.68
C SER A 543 -22.31 -14.40 -35.49
N ASP A 544 -21.89 -13.75 -36.57
CA ASP A 544 -21.72 -12.29 -36.64
C ASP A 544 -23.06 -11.55 -36.79
N VAL A 545 -22.99 -10.22 -36.88
CA VAL A 545 -24.17 -9.33 -37.06
C VAL A 545 -24.90 -9.59 -38.39
N ALA A 546 -24.20 -10.10 -39.42
CA ALA A 546 -24.78 -10.46 -40.71
C ALA A 546 -25.36 -11.89 -40.75
N GLY A 547 -25.17 -12.68 -39.70
CA GLY A 547 -25.63 -14.07 -39.59
C GLY A 547 -24.68 -15.12 -40.16
N ASN A 548 -23.43 -14.76 -40.51
CA ASN A 548 -22.42 -15.72 -40.92
C ASN A 548 -21.90 -16.52 -39.72
N ASN A 549 -21.62 -17.82 -39.90
CA ASN A 549 -21.13 -18.70 -38.84
C ASN A 549 -19.68 -18.36 -38.44
N LEU A 550 -19.44 -18.11 -37.16
CA LEU A 550 -18.13 -17.73 -36.62
C LEU A 550 -17.35 -18.94 -36.08
N HIS A 551 -16.28 -19.33 -36.79
CA HIS A 551 -15.43 -20.45 -36.38
C HIS A 551 -14.40 -20.05 -35.30
N CYS A 552 -14.88 -19.79 -34.08
CA CYS A 552 -14.06 -19.47 -32.91
C CYS A 552 -14.23 -20.58 -31.84
N ILE A 553 -13.14 -21.27 -31.49
CA ILE A 553 -13.18 -22.47 -30.62
C ILE A 553 -12.21 -22.32 -29.44
N LEU A 554 -12.72 -22.55 -28.23
CA LEU A 554 -11.98 -22.57 -26.97
C LEU A 554 -10.94 -23.72 -26.94
N PRO A 555 -9.76 -23.55 -26.31
CA PRO A 555 -9.28 -22.36 -25.59
C PRO A 555 -8.45 -21.38 -26.47
N PHE A 556 -8.31 -21.68 -27.77
CA PHE A 556 -7.46 -20.92 -28.69
C PHE A 556 -8.09 -19.57 -29.05
N CYS A 557 -9.39 -19.57 -29.33
CA CYS A 557 -10.19 -18.39 -29.64
C CYS A 557 -11.35 -18.25 -28.65
N SER A 558 -11.62 -17.03 -28.21
CA SER A 558 -12.63 -16.69 -27.20
C SER A 558 -13.22 -15.29 -27.45
N LEU A 559 -14.31 -14.96 -26.74
CA LEU A 559 -14.75 -13.57 -26.61
C LEU A 559 -13.90 -12.86 -25.56
N HIS A 560 -13.50 -11.62 -25.85
CA HIS A 560 -12.72 -10.75 -24.98
C HIS A 560 -13.41 -9.39 -24.86
N LEU A 561 -13.47 -8.83 -23.64
CA LEU A 561 -14.25 -7.65 -23.30
C LEU A 561 -13.39 -6.59 -22.60
N HIS A 562 -13.70 -5.32 -22.87
CA HIS A 562 -13.12 -4.19 -22.15
C HIS A 562 -13.86 -4.00 -20.83
N LEU A 563 -13.14 -4.11 -19.71
CA LEU A 563 -13.71 -4.08 -18.35
C LEU A 563 -13.39 -2.78 -17.57
N GLU A 564 -12.74 -1.80 -18.22
CA GLU A 564 -12.32 -0.55 -17.60
C GLU A 564 -13.55 0.30 -17.19
N MET A 565 -13.59 0.76 -15.94
CA MET A 565 -14.67 1.60 -15.44
C MET A 565 -14.45 3.07 -15.84
N VAL A 566 -15.49 3.71 -16.38
CA VAL A 566 -15.44 5.10 -16.86
C VAL A 566 -15.81 6.06 -15.73
N GLU A 567 -14.94 7.04 -15.46
CA GLU A 567 -15.12 8.07 -14.42
C GLU A 567 -16.24 9.09 -14.75
N ASN A 568 -16.69 9.17 -16.00
CA ASN A 568 -17.74 10.09 -16.46
C ASN A 568 -19.16 9.49 -16.28
N PRO A 569 -20.03 10.05 -15.42
CA PRO A 569 -21.37 9.52 -15.16
C PRO A 569 -22.38 9.76 -16.29
N TYR A 570 -22.08 10.63 -17.27
CA TYR A 570 -23.00 10.98 -18.37
C TYR A 570 -22.87 10.08 -19.61
N THR A 571 -21.93 9.13 -19.58
CA THR A 571 -21.67 8.11 -20.60
C THR A 571 -21.76 6.73 -19.98
N SER A 572 -22.27 5.73 -20.69
CA SER A 572 -22.18 4.34 -20.21
C SER A 572 -20.76 3.81 -20.41
N GLY A 573 -20.20 3.13 -19.41
CA GLY A 573 -18.91 2.44 -19.57
C GLY A 573 -18.98 1.27 -20.58
N PRO A 574 -17.81 0.74 -21.00
CA PRO A 574 -17.71 -0.31 -22.02
C PRO A 574 -18.32 -1.65 -21.59
N ILE A 575 -18.69 -1.83 -20.32
CA ILE A 575 -19.49 -2.95 -19.84
C ILE A 575 -20.60 -2.48 -18.89
N THR A 576 -21.82 -2.99 -19.10
CA THR A 576 -23.00 -2.64 -18.29
C THR A 576 -23.85 -3.85 -17.91
N SER A 577 -24.33 -3.84 -16.66
CA SER A 577 -25.32 -4.76 -16.09
C SER A 577 -26.09 -4.00 -14.99
N LYS A 578 -27.27 -4.50 -14.57
CA LYS A 578 -28.12 -3.84 -13.56
C LYS A 578 -28.88 -4.84 -12.70
N LYS A 579 -29.02 -4.53 -11.40
CA LYS A 579 -29.87 -5.27 -10.42
C LYS A 579 -31.36 -5.35 -10.81
N SER A 580 -31.80 -4.52 -11.76
CA SER A 580 -33.13 -4.57 -12.35
C SER A 580 -33.30 -5.64 -13.44
N VAL A 581 -32.21 -6.07 -14.09
CA VAL A 581 -32.26 -6.90 -15.31
C VAL A 581 -31.29 -8.09 -15.22
N PRO A 582 -31.45 -8.98 -14.21
CA PRO A 582 -30.51 -10.06 -13.94
C PRO A 582 -30.31 -10.97 -15.16
N GLY A 583 -29.05 -11.33 -15.43
CA GLY A 583 -28.65 -12.16 -16.55
C GLY A 583 -28.38 -11.42 -17.87
N ILE A 584 -28.75 -10.14 -17.98
CA ILE A 584 -28.35 -9.30 -19.12
C ILE A 584 -27.06 -8.54 -18.81
N ILE A 585 -26.08 -8.70 -19.70
CA ILE A 585 -24.82 -7.94 -19.70
C ILE A 585 -24.59 -7.49 -21.14
N VAL A 586 -24.24 -6.21 -21.33
CA VAL A 586 -23.85 -5.65 -22.63
C VAL A 586 -22.43 -5.11 -22.52
N ALA A 587 -21.55 -5.44 -23.46
CA ALA A 587 -20.14 -5.07 -23.40
C ALA A 587 -19.48 -4.85 -24.78
N THR A 588 -18.60 -3.86 -24.87
CA THR A 588 -17.65 -3.65 -25.97
C THR A 588 -16.47 -4.63 -25.83
N GLY A 589 -16.01 -5.19 -26.94
CA GLY A 589 -14.94 -6.19 -26.95
C GLY A 589 -14.54 -6.61 -28.35
N ASN A 590 -13.87 -7.76 -28.47
CA ASN A 590 -13.55 -8.41 -29.75
C ASN A 590 -13.53 -9.94 -29.60
N ILE A 591 -13.56 -10.64 -30.73
CA ILE A 591 -13.39 -12.10 -30.78
C ILE A 591 -11.98 -12.39 -31.29
N GLY A 592 -11.26 -13.33 -30.66
CA GLY A 592 -9.94 -13.72 -31.13
C GLY A 592 -9.10 -14.47 -30.11
N THR A 593 -7.77 -14.38 -30.29
CA THR A 593 -6.75 -14.91 -29.39
C THR A 593 -6.41 -14.00 -28.22
N GLU A 594 -6.76 -12.71 -28.30
CA GLU A 594 -6.49 -11.70 -27.28
C GLU A 594 -7.48 -10.53 -27.34
N LEU A 595 -7.56 -9.75 -26.26
CA LEU A 595 -8.25 -8.46 -26.21
C LEU A 595 -7.50 -7.41 -27.05
N SER A 596 -8.18 -6.82 -28.03
CA SER A 596 -7.64 -5.84 -28.96
C SER A 596 -8.35 -4.49 -28.81
N SER A 597 -7.64 -3.40 -29.13
CA SER A 597 -8.20 -2.06 -29.35
C SER A 597 -8.61 -1.83 -30.81
N THR A 598 -8.30 -2.76 -31.72
CA THR A 598 -8.72 -2.74 -33.13
C THR A 598 -9.69 -3.89 -33.41
N ASN A 599 -10.64 -3.66 -34.32
CA ASN A 599 -11.79 -4.54 -34.58
C ASN A 599 -12.66 -4.77 -33.34
N LEU A 600 -13.06 -3.66 -32.71
CA LEU A 600 -14.06 -3.66 -31.65
C LEU A 600 -15.44 -4.01 -32.20
N GLY A 601 -16.28 -4.61 -31.37
CA GLY A 601 -17.70 -4.81 -31.59
C GLY A 601 -18.43 -4.92 -30.26
N MET A 602 -19.76 -4.89 -30.30
CA MET A 602 -20.58 -4.97 -29.08
C MET A 602 -21.29 -6.31 -28.97
N PHE A 603 -21.29 -6.85 -27.76
CA PHE A 603 -21.79 -8.17 -27.44
C PHE A 603 -22.82 -8.11 -26.30
N ILE A 604 -23.86 -8.94 -26.40
CA ILE A 604 -24.90 -9.10 -25.38
C ILE A 604 -25.05 -10.57 -24.99
N THR A 605 -25.17 -10.81 -23.68
CA THR A 605 -25.75 -12.03 -23.11
C THR A 605 -27.15 -11.73 -22.60
N SER A 606 -28.03 -12.72 -22.67
CA SER A 606 -29.37 -12.72 -22.04
C SER A 606 -29.54 -13.77 -20.93
N ASP A 607 -28.51 -14.59 -20.70
CA ASP A 607 -28.53 -15.81 -19.89
C ASP A 607 -27.32 -15.93 -18.93
N ALA A 608 -26.84 -14.78 -18.42
CA ALA A 608 -25.70 -14.66 -17.50
C ALA A 608 -24.32 -15.07 -18.06
N GLY A 609 -24.13 -15.06 -19.37
CA GLY A 609 -22.84 -15.28 -20.02
C GLY A 609 -22.62 -16.70 -20.54
N ASN A 610 -23.69 -17.50 -20.59
CA ASN A 610 -23.67 -18.84 -21.18
C ASN A 610 -23.70 -18.76 -22.72
N SER A 611 -24.47 -17.82 -23.29
CA SER A 611 -24.48 -17.52 -24.72
C SER A 611 -24.38 -16.02 -25.00
N TRP A 612 -23.47 -15.66 -25.90
CA TRP A 612 -23.26 -14.30 -26.37
C TRP A 612 -23.75 -14.13 -27.81
N ARG A 613 -24.15 -12.90 -28.15
CA ARG A 613 -24.52 -12.46 -29.51
C ARG A 613 -23.82 -11.14 -29.80
N GLN A 614 -23.29 -10.96 -31.01
CA GLN A 614 -22.88 -9.62 -31.44
C GLN A 614 -24.12 -8.79 -31.82
N ILE A 615 -24.11 -7.49 -31.54
CA ILE A 615 -25.22 -6.57 -31.85
C ILE A 615 -24.80 -5.36 -32.70
N PHE A 616 -23.56 -4.91 -32.61
CA PHE A 616 -23.01 -3.83 -33.44
C PHE A 616 -21.52 -4.09 -33.76
N ASP A 617 -21.04 -3.50 -34.85
CA ASP A 617 -19.63 -3.49 -35.29
C ASP A 617 -18.91 -2.17 -34.92
N GLU A 618 -19.61 -1.27 -34.22
CA GLU A 618 -19.10 0.01 -33.70
C GLU A 618 -19.47 0.11 -32.21
N GLU A 619 -18.87 1.05 -31.48
CA GLU A 619 -19.18 1.28 -30.06
C GLU A 619 -20.42 2.19 -29.90
N TYR A 620 -21.38 1.75 -29.08
CA TYR A 620 -22.58 2.49 -28.70
C TYR A 620 -22.66 2.55 -27.18
N ASN A 621 -23.02 3.73 -26.66
CA ASN A 621 -23.46 3.86 -25.29
C ASN A 621 -24.83 3.17 -25.10
N ILE A 622 -25.03 2.48 -23.97
CA ILE A 622 -26.20 1.64 -23.68
C ILE A 622 -26.88 2.04 -22.38
N TRP A 623 -28.21 2.18 -22.43
CA TRP A 623 -29.06 2.38 -21.25
C TRP A 623 -30.24 1.40 -21.21
N PHE A 624 -30.65 1.02 -20.00
CA PHE A 624 -31.79 0.16 -19.72
C PHE A 624 -33.01 1.02 -19.36
N LEU A 625 -34.03 1.04 -20.22
CA LEU A 625 -35.29 1.76 -19.99
C LEU A 625 -36.28 0.87 -19.22
N ASP A 626 -37.19 1.47 -18.44
CA ASP A 626 -38.25 0.76 -17.67
C ASP A 626 -37.75 -0.55 -17.00
N ASN A 627 -36.73 -0.46 -16.13
CA ASN A 627 -36.18 -1.64 -15.44
C ASN A 627 -35.80 -2.82 -16.37
N GLY A 628 -35.35 -2.55 -17.60
CA GLY A 628 -35.05 -3.57 -18.62
C GLY A 628 -36.18 -3.80 -19.64
N GLY A 629 -37.26 -3.03 -19.56
CA GLY A 629 -38.35 -3.00 -20.51
C GLY A 629 -37.96 -2.53 -21.93
N ALA A 630 -36.84 -1.81 -22.09
CA ALA A 630 -36.15 -1.67 -23.38
C ALA A 630 -34.65 -1.45 -23.21
N LEU A 631 -33.88 -1.67 -24.28
CA LEU A 631 -32.50 -1.23 -24.41
C LEU A 631 -32.43 -0.06 -25.38
N LEU A 632 -31.74 1.01 -24.99
CA LEU A 632 -31.41 2.17 -25.81
C LEU A 632 -29.93 2.11 -26.19
N ALA A 633 -29.60 2.29 -27.47
CA ALA A 633 -28.23 2.42 -27.94
C ALA A 633 -28.01 3.74 -28.70
N VAL A 634 -26.94 4.47 -28.38
CA VAL A 634 -26.53 5.74 -29.02
C VAL A 634 -25.06 5.68 -29.38
N LEU A 635 -24.73 5.91 -30.66
CA LEU A 635 -23.37 5.74 -31.20
C LEU A 635 -22.36 6.58 -30.41
N HIS A 636 -21.27 5.96 -29.97
CA HIS A 636 -20.14 6.64 -29.34
C HIS A 636 -19.21 7.18 -30.43
N ALA A 637 -19.47 8.40 -30.91
CA ALA A 637 -18.68 9.01 -31.98
C ALA A 637 -18.40 10.49 -31.73
N ALA A 638 -17.20 10.93 -32.15
CA ALA A 638 -16.81 12.34 -32.21
C ALA A 638 -17.45 13.11 -33.38
N THR A 639 -18.38 12.49 -34.11
CA THR A 639 -19.13 13.07 -35.23
C THR A 639 -20.60 13.28 -34.83
N PRO A 640 -21.29 14.31 -35.34
CA PRO A 640 -22.63 14.64 -34.86
C PRO A 640 -23.66 13.64 -35.38
N ILE A 641 -24.57 13.22 -34.49
CA ILE A 641 -25.57 12.16 -34.73
C ILE A 641 -27.00 12.69 -34.58
N ARG A 642 -27.96 12.02 -35.22
CA ARG A 642 -29.40 12.35 -35.14
C ARG A 642 -30.31 11.14 -34.92
N HIS A 643 -29.71 9.95 -34.84
CA HIS A 643 -30.40 8.67 -34.76
C HIS A 643 -29.98 7.91 -33.49
N LEU A 644 -30.91 7.17 -32.92
CA LEU A 644 -30.70 6.22 -31.83
C LEU A 644 -31.36 4.89 -32.19
N TRP A 645 -30.98 3.82 -31.51
CA TRP A 645 -31.56 2.48 -31.70
C TRP A 645 -32.26 2.01 -30.43
N ILE A 646 -33.38 1.30 -30.59
CA ILE A 646 -34.15 0.74 -29.47
C ILE A 646 -34.42 -0.75 -29.72
N SER A 647 -34.21 -1.57 -28.69
CA SER A 647 -34.60 -2.98 -28.68
C SER A 647 -35.59 -3.27 -27.54
N LEU A 648 -36.63 -4.04 -27.85
CA LEU A 648 -37.68 -4.48 -26.92
C LEU A 648 -37.57 -5.98 -26.58
N ASP A 649 -36.60 -6.68 -27.17
CA ASP A 649 -36.52 -8.15 -27.24
C ASP A 649 -35.16 -8.73 -26.82
N GLU A 650 -34.47 -8.04 -25.90
CA GLU A 650 -33.15 -8.40 -25.36
C GLU A 650 -32.03 -8.38 -26.44
N GLY A 651 -32.03 -7.32 -27.24
CA GLY A 651 -30.99 -7.01 -28.23
C GLY A 651 -31.03 -7.86 -29.48
N LYS A 652 -32.15 -8.54 -29.79
CA LYS A 652 -32.28 -9.42 -30.98
C LYS A 652 -32.71 -8.64 -32.21
N LYS A 653 -33.55 -7.61 -32.03
CA LYS A 653 -33.94 -6.65 -33.06
C LYS A 653 -33.77 -5.23 -32.53
N TRP A 654 -33.20 -4.37 -33.38
CA TRP A 654 -32.99 -2.96 -33.12
C TRP A 654 -33.77 -2.13 -34.14
N ASP A 655 -34.65 -1.26 -33.66
CA ASP A 655 -35.41 -0.30 -34.46
C ASP A 655 -34.76 1.08 -34.37
N ARG A 656 -34.59 1.75 -35.51
CA ARG A 656 -33.88 3.03 -35.61
C ARG A 656 -34.85 4.21 -35.57
N HIS A 657 -34.70 5.07 -34.57
CA HIS A 657 -35.49 6.29 -34.43
C HIS A 657 -34.62 7.53 -34.65
N SER A 658 -35.23 8.63 -35.11
CA SER A 658 -34.58 9.95 -35.19
C SER A 658 -34.98 10.78 -33.98
N PHE A 659 -33.99 11.27 -33.21
CA PHE A 659 -34.25 12.11 -32.03
C PHE A 659 -34.13 13.61 -32.33
N SER A 660 -33.57 13.97 -33.47
CA SER A 660 -33.36 15.36 -33.90
C SER A 660 -33.54 15.50 -35.42
N LEU A 661 -33.94 16.69 -35.85
CA LEU A 661 -33.95 17.08 -37.27
C LEU A 661 -32.53 17.37 -37.78
N ALA A 662 -31.66 17.93 -36.93
CA ALA A 662 -30.27 18.28 -37.23
C ALA A 662 -29.29 17.38 -36.45
N PRO A 663 -28.15 16.95 -37.04
CA PRO A 663 -27.10 16.23 -36.32
C PRO A 663 -26.56 17.03 -35.12
N LEU A 664 -26.48 16.37 -33.97
CA LEU A 664 -26.03 16.91 -32.68
C LEU A 664 -24.74 16.21 -32.24
N TYR A 665 -23.73 16.96 -31.80
CA TYR A 665 -22.64 16.40 -31.00
C TYR A 665 -23.20 16.14 -29.60
N VAL A 666 -23.29 14.86 -29.20
CA VAL A 666 -23.86 14.46 -27.91
C VAL A 666 -22.73 14.42 -26.88
N ASP A 667 -22.68 15.41 -25.99
CA ASP A 667 -21.68 15.49 -24.92
C ASP A 667 -22.04 14.58 -23.73
N GLY A 668 -23.32 14.22 -23.60
CA GLY A 668 -23.78 13.20 -22.66
C GLY A 668 -25.30 12.99 -22.65
N VAL A 669 -25.75 12.00 -21.87
CA VAL A 669 -27.15 11.65 -21.72
C VAL A 669 -27.52 11.57 -20.24
N LEU A 670 -28.57 12.29 -19.86
CA LEU A 670 -29.16 12.30 -18.53
C LEU A 670 -30.42 11.42 -18.51
N MET A 671 -30.54 10.59 -17.48
CA MET A 671 -31.71 9.77 -17.16
C MET A 671 -31.87 9.81 -15.64
N GLU A 672 -33.10 9.93 -15.12
CA GLU A 672 -33.33 9.80 -13.68
C GLU A 672 -33.23 8.31 -13.29
N PRO A 673 -32.34 7.91 -12.35
CA PRO A 673 -32.25 6.52 -11.93
C PRO A 673 -33.47 6.12 -11.09
N GLU A 674 -34.01 4.94 -11.39
CA GLU A 674 -34.96 4.20 -10.54
C GLU A 674 -36.34 4.88 -10.30
N SER A 675 -36.69 5.91 -11.07
CA SER A 675 -38.02 6.54 -11.03
C SER A 675 -38.99 5.99 -12.10
N ASP A 676 -40.28 6.32 -11.95
CA ASP A 676 -41.34 6.05 -12.94
C ASP A 676 -41.28 7.03 -14.15
N ASN A 677 -40.29 7.92 -14.22
CA ASN A 677 -40.23 8.97 -15.22
C ASN A 677 -39.64 8.45 -16.54
N HIS A 678 -40.51 8.32 -17.55
CA HIS A 678 -40.19 7.78 -18.86
C HIS A 678 -39.45 8.79 -19.77
N ILE A 679 -38.45 9.49 -19.23
CA ILE A 679 -37.83 10.65 -19.86
C ILE A 679 -36.31 10.49 -19.90
N ILE A 680 -35.73 10.79 -21.06
CA ILE A 680 -34.28 10.86 -21.31
C ILE A 680 -33.97 12.26 -21.81
N THR A 681 -32.88 12.88 -21.36
CA THR A 681 -32.44 14.19 -21.84
C THR A 681 -31.02 14.08 -22.40
N PHE A 682 -30.87 14.19 -23.72
CA PHE A 682 -29.56 14.34 -24.35
C PHE A 682 -29.12 15.80 -24.18
N PHE A 683 -27.86 16.04 -23.87
CA PHE A 683 -27.27 17.38 -23.91
C PHE A 683 -26.06 17.41 -24.85
N GLY A 684 -25.86 18.53 -25.51
CA GLY A 684 -24.90 18.62 -26.60
C GLY A 684 -24.88 19.97 -27.30
N HIS A 685 -24.30 20.00 -28.50
CA HIS A 685 -24.22 21.19 -29.33
C HIS A 685 -24.34 20.85 -30.84
N PHE A 686 -24.90 21.75 -31.66
CA PHE A 686 -24.96 21.55 -33.11
C PHE A 686 -23.62 21.90 -33.80
N SER A 687 -22.77 22.69 -33.15
CA SER A 687 -21.44 23.08 -33.59
C SER A 687 -20.64 23.56 -32.38
N HIS A 688 -19.30 23.46 -32.37
CA HIS A 688 -18.44 23.94 -31.26
C HIS A 688 -18.47 25.48 -31.05
N ARG A 689 -19.43 26.19 -31.66
CA ARG A 689 -19.74 27.62 -31.52
C ARG A 689 -21.25 27.91 -31.43
N SER A 690 -22.10 26.88 -31.38
CA SER A 690 -23.54 27.05 -31.13
C SER A 690 -23.80 27.12 -29.63
N GLU A 691 -24.93 27.71 -29.25
CA GLU A 691 -25.45 27.56 -27.89
C GLU A 691 -25.74 26.09 -27.53
N TRP A 692 -25.65 25.75 -26.25
CA TRP A 692 -25.96 24.42 -25.73
C TRP A 692 -27.40 24.01 -26.06
N GLN A 693 -27.56 22.76 -26.50
CA GLN A 693 -28.83 22.16 -26.89
C GLN A 693 -29.19 21.03 -25.94
N LEU A 694 -30.46 20.96 -25.55
CA LEU A 694 -31.02 19.83 -24.82
C LEU A 694 -32.17 19.23 -25.62
N ILE A 695 -32.16 17.91 -25.76
CA ILE A 695 -33.23 17.15 -26.42
C ILE A 695 -33.82 16.20 -25.39
N LYS A 696 -35.01 16.57 -24.91
CA LYS A 696 -35.88 15.72 -24.10
C LYS A 696 -36.58 14.71 -25.00
N ILE A 697 -36.61 13.46 -24.58
CA ILE A 697 -37.25 12.33 -25.25
C ILE A 697 -38.15 11.63 -24.24
N ASP A 698 -39.47 11.67 -24.43
CA ASP A 698 -40.42 10.84 -23.69
C ASP A 698 -40.55 9.48 -24.42
N TYR A 699 -40.21 8.41 -23.71
CA TYR A 699 -40.23 7.03 -24.22
C TYR A 699 -41.44 6.22 -23.75
N LYS A 700 -42.42 6.84 -23.07
CA LYS A 700 -43.66 6.19 -22.63
C LYS A 700 -44.46 5.60 -23.79
N GLY A 701 -44.39 6.22 -24.98
CA GLY A 701 -45.00 5.74 -26.22
C GLY A 701 -44.51 4.36 -26.70
N LEU A 702 -43.40 3.85 -26.16
CA LEU A 702 -42.92 2.48 -26.43
C LEU A 702 -43.81 1.39 -25.79
N PHE A 703 -44.50 1.71 -24.69
CA PHE A 703 -45.21 0.73 -23.86
C PHE A 703 -46.72 1.00 -23.83
N SER A 704 -47.52 0.05 -24.32
CA SER A 704 -48.95 0.28 -24.56
C SER A 704 -49.83 0.12 -23.32
N ARG A 705 -49.33 -0.55 -22.27
CA ARG A 705 -50.04 -0.86 -21.01
C ARG A 705 -49.06 -1.34 -19.94
N ARG A 706 -49.53 -1.55 -18.71
CA ARG A 706 -48.77 -2.32 -17.69
C ARG A 706 -48.79 -3.82 -18.04
N CYS A 707 -47.74 -4.54 -17.63
CA CYS A 707 -47.63 -5.99 -17.83
C CYS A 707 -48.60 -6.76 -16.93
N MET A 708 -49.09 -7.89 -17.45
CA MET A 708 -49.93 -8.87 -16.75
C MET A 708 -49.19 -10.21 -16.68
N ASP A 709 -49.68 -11.18 -15.90
CA ASP A 709 -49.03 -12.48 -15.69
C ASP A 709 -48.62 -13.19 -17.00
N GLY A 710 -49.44 -13.09 -18.05
CA GLY A 710 -49.17 -13.65 -19.38
C GLY A 710 -48.06 -12.96 -20.18
N ASP A 711 -47.55 -11.80 -19.74
CA ASP A 711 -46.41 -11.10 -20.33
C ASP A 711 -45.06 -11.53 -19.75
N TYR A 712 -45.05 -12.40 -18.74
CA TYR A 712 -43.83 -12.83 -18.05
C TYR A 712 -43.44 -14.27 -18.40
N GLN A 713 -42.16 -14.58 -18.22
CA GLN A 713 -41.56 -15.91 -18.43
C GLN A 713 -40.55 -16.20 -17.32
N THR A 714 -40.52 -17.45 -16.84
CA THR A 714 -39.47 -17.93 -15.95
C THR A 714 -38.18 -18.16 -16.72
N TRP A 715 -37.06 -17.75 -16.14
CA TRP A 715 -35.71 -18.09 -16.58
C TRP A 715 -34.96 -18.68 -15.39
N HIS A 716 -34.28 -19.81 -15.63
CA HIS A 716 -33.48 -20.50 -14.62
C HIS A 716 -32.03 -20.03 -14.74
N LEU A 717 -31.44 -19.57 -13.65
CA LEU A 717 -30.00 -19.33 -13.60
C LEU A 717 -29.25 -20.67 -13.69
N HIS A 718 -28.23 -20.75 -14.54
CA HIS A 718 -27.39 -21.94 -14.68
C HIS A 718 -25.96 -21.61 -15.10
N ASN A 719 -25.02 -22.50 -14.80
CA ASN A 719 -23.66 -22.51 -15.34
C ASN A 719 -23.52 -23.74 -16.26
N LYS A 720 -23.52 -23.52 -17.58
CA LYS A 720 -23.36 -24.57 -18.62
C LYS A 720 -24.34 -25.76 -18.49
N GLY A 721 -25.54 -25.49 -17.98
CA GLY A 721 -26.60 -26.48 -17.72
C GLY A 721 -26.76 -26.89 -16.25
N GLU A 722 -25.76 -26.64 -15.39
CA GLU A 722 -25.89 -26.87 -13.95
C GLU A 722 -26.77 -25.79 -13.31
N LEU A 723 -27.91 -26.21 -12.77
CA LEU A 723 -28.94 -25.34 -12.17
C LEU A 723 -28.59 -24.82 -10.78
N CYS A 724 -27.49 -25.28 -10.17
CA CYS A 724 -27.09 -24.87 -8.83
C CYS A 724 -25.94 -23.85 -8.91
N VAL A 725 -26.23 -22.58 -8.61
CA VAL A 725 -25.26 -21.49 -8.59
C VAL A 725 -25.26 -20.87 -7.19
N MET A 726 -24.07 -20.67 -6.61
CA MET A 726 -23.90 -20.25 -5.21
C MET A 726 -24.74 -21.08 -4.20
N GLY A 727 -24.94 -22.37 -4.48
CA GLY A 727 -25.69 -23.29 -3.63
C GLY A 727 -27.21 -23.19 -3.73
N GLU A 728 -27.75 -22.43 -4.69
CA GLU A 728 -29.20 -22.27 -4.90
C GLU A 728 -29.61 -22.57 -6.35
N LYS A 729 -30.85 -23.05 -6.51
CA LYS A 729 -31.59 -23.05 -7.78
C LYS A 729 -32.46 -21.79 -7.82
N GLN A 730 -32.01 -20.77 -8.53
CA GLN A 730 -32.72 -19.50 -8.64
C GLN A 730 -33.55 -19.45 -9.92
N ILE A 731 -34.85 -19.17 -9.77
CA ILE A 731 -35.76 -18.90 -10.88
C ILE A 731 -36.11 -17.42 -10.86
N PHE A 732 -35.70 -16.70 -11.90
CA PHE A 732 -36.05 -15.31 -12.14
C PHE A 732 -37.29 -15.22 -13.03
N MET A 733 -38.15 -14.25 -12.80
CA MET A 733 -39.28 -13.96 -13.68
C MET A 733 -38.96 -12.73 -14.55
N LYS A 734 -38.63 -12.96 -15.81
CA LYS A 734 -38.31 -11.91 -16.81
C LYS A 734 -39.58 -11.54 -17.59
N ARG A 735 -39.63 -10.34 -18.18
CA ARG A 735 -40.65 -10.02 -19.21
C ARG A 735 -40.38 -10.87 -20.45
N ARG A 736 -41.42 -11.24 -21.19
CA ARG A 736 -41.29 -11.89 -22.51
C ARG A 736 -40.64 -10.90 -23.50
N PRO A 737 -39.57 -11.30 -24.21
CA PRO A 737 -38.95 -10.48 -25.25
C PRO A 737 -39.99 -10.05 -26.30
N GLY A 738 -40.04 -8.74 -26.59
CA GLY A 738 -40.96 -8.14 -27.55
C GLY A 738 -42.31 -7.65 -27.00
N ASN A 739 -42.73 -8.05 -25.78
CA ASN A 739 -44.00 -7.58 -25.22
C ASN A 739 -43.91 -6.09 -24.81
N ARG A 740 -44.69 -5.23 -25.46
CA ARG A 740 -44.72 -3.77 -25.24
C ARG A 740 -45.51 -3.37 -23.99
N CYS A 741 -45.05 -3.76 -22.81
CA CYS A 741 -45.67 -3.38 -21.54
C CYS A 741 -44.65 -2.88 -20.50
N MET A 742 -45.12 -1.94 -19.67
CA MET A 742 -44.41 -1.39 -18.51
C MET A 742 -44.34 -2.41 -17.38
N LEU A 743 -43.18 -2.52 -16.74
CA LEU A 743 -43.02 -3.30 -15.51
C LEU A 743 -43.73 -2.64 -14.31
N ALA A 744 -43.90 -3.39 -13.23
CA ALA A 744 -44.43 -2.89 -11.96
C ALA A 744 -43.28 -2.62 -10.97
N GLN A 745 -43.42 -1.57 -10.15
CA GLN A 745 -42.36 -1.10 -9.26
C GLN A 745 -42.02 -2.11 -8.15
N ASP A 746 -43.05 -2.68 -7.49
CA ASP A 746 -42.94 -3.67 -6.41
C ASP A 746 -42.66 -5.12 -6.88
N TYR A 747 -42.19 -5.30 -8.12
CA TYR A 747 -42.14 -6.61 -8.76
C TYR A 747 -40.99 -7.50 -8.25
N SER A 748 -41.34 -8.62 -7.61
CA SER A 748 -40.39 -9.63 -7.11
C SER A 748 -39.71 -10.40 -8.25
N ARG A 749 -38.53 -9.92 -8.65
CA ARG A 749 -37.73 -10.47 -9.77
C ARG A 749 -37.30 -11.94 -9.57
N ILE A 750 -37.11 -12.38 -8.33
CA ILE A 750 -36.88 -13.78 -7.96
C ILE A 750 -38.25 -14.42 -7.71
N TYR A 751 -38.64 -15.37 -8.55
CA TYR A 751 -39.88 -16.13 -8.42
C TYR A 751 -39.76 -17.22 -7.34
N SER A 752 -38.60 -17.88 -7.30
CA SER A 752 -38.24 -18.81 -6.23
C SER A 752 -36.73 -18.93 -6.13
N SER A 753 -36.24 -19.23 -4.92
CA SER A 753 -34.90 -19.77 -4.72
C SER A 753 -34.99 -21.01 -3.84
N GLU A 754 -34.44 -22.12 -4.31
CA GLU A 754 -34.40 -23.39 -3.58
C GLU A 754 -32.93 -23.78 -3.29
N PRO A 755 -32.51 -23.88 -2.02
CA PRO A 755 -31.14 -24.24 -1.69
C PRO A 755 -30.85 -25.72 -2.00
N CYS A 756 -29.75 -25.95 -2.73
CA CYS A 756 -29.25 -27.27 -3.14
C CYS A 756 -28.69 -28.06 -1.94
N LEU A 757 -28.32 -29.32 -2.20
CA LEU A 757 -27.33 -30.03 -1.36
C LEU A 757 -25.92 -29.52 -1.70
N CYS A 758 -25.07 -29.34 -0.70
CA CYS A 758 -23.69 -28.89 -0.90
C CYS A 758 -22.84 -29.93 -1.66
N THR A 759 -22.04 -29.43 -2.60
CA THR A 759 -21.10 -30.17 -3.44
C THR A 759 -19.66 -29.69 -3.23
N ALA A 760 -18.68 -30.32 -3.86
CA ALA A 760 -17.29 -29.82 -3.86
C ALA A 760 -17.10 -28.48 -4.61
N TYR A 761 -18.10 -28.03 -5.38
CA TYR A 761 -18.08 -26.73 -6.07
C TYR A 761 -18.38 -25.57 -5.11
N ASP A 762 -19.07 -25.84 -3.99
CA ASP A 762 -19.50 -24.86 -2.98
C ASP A 762 -18.43 -24.56 -1.90
N PHE A 763 -17.25 -25.18 -2.00
CA PHE A 763 -16.12 -25.02 -1.09
C PHE A 763 -14.84 -24.57 -1.80
N GLU A 764 -14.28 -23.46 -1.35
CA GLU A 764 -12.94 -23.00 -1.70
C GLU A 764 -11.88 -23.65 -0.80
N CYS A 765 -10.61 -23.56 -1.18
CA CYS A 765 -9.52 -24.00 -0.31
C CYS A 765 -9.32 -23.00 0.82
N ASP A 766 -9.01 -23.50 2.01
CA ASP A 766 -8.73 -22.65 3.18
C ASP A 766 -7.29 -22.12 3.16
N TYR A 767 -6.97 -21.14 4.00
CA TYR A 767 -5.65 -20.53 4.05
C TYR A 767 -4.53 -21.57 4.30
N GLY A 768 -3.51 -21.54 3.44
CA GLY A 768 -2.43 -22.52 3.46
C GLY A 768 -2.74 -23.83 2.71
N TRP A 769 -3.87 -23.91 2.02
CA TRP A 769 -4.21 -25.01 1.12
C TRP A 769 -4.35 -24.51 -0.31
N GLU A 770 -3.83 -25.28 -1.25
CA GLU A 770 -3.74 -24.93 -2.68
C GLU A 770 -4.49 -26.00 -3.49
N ARG A 771 -5.27 -25.57 -4.50
CA ARG A 771 -6.07 -26.49 -5.32
C ARG A 771 -5.18 -27.20 -6.34
N GLN A 772 -5.13 -28.52 -6.25
CA GLN A 772 -4.36 -29.38 -7.15
C GLN A 772 -5.10 -29.62 -8.47
N ALA A 773 -4.40 -30.16 -9.46
CA ALA A 773 -4.94 -30.48 -10.78
C ALA A 773 -6.09 -31.51 -10.77
N ASP A 774 -6.25 -32.28 -9.69
CA ASP A 774 -7.39 -33.19 -9.48
C ASP A 774 -8.62 -32.50 -8.86
N GLY A 775 -8.56 -31.18 -8.68
CA GLY A 775 -9.61 -30.33 -8.10
C GLY A 775 -9.65 -30.31 -6.57
N LYS A 776 -8.85 -31.13 -5.87
CA LYS A 776 -8.83 -31.18 -4.39
C LYS A 776 -7.91 -30.10 -3.82
N CYS A 777 -8.19 -29.67 -2.60
CA CYS A 777 -7.30 -28.85 -1.81
C CYS A 777 -6.28 -29.74 -1.08
N SER A 778 -4.99 -29.46 -1.21
CA SER A 778 -3.90 -30.08 -0.43
C SER A 778 -3.15 -29.00 0.35
N PRO A 779 -2.45 -29.32 1.46
CA PRO A 779 -1.68 -28.30 2.17
C PRO A 779 -0.53 -27.85 1.28
N ALA A 780 -0.32 -26.54 1.21
CA ALA A 780 0.80 -25.95 0.50
C ALA A 780 2.13 -26.36 1.14
N PHE A 781 3.21 -26.43 0.35
CA PHE A 781 4.54 -26.83 0.85
C PHE A 781 5.04 -25.99 2.04
N TRP A 782 4.54 -24.75 2.15
CA TRP A 782 4.93 -23.77 3.17
C TRP A 782 4.04 -23.80 4.42
N PHE A 783 2.94 -24.54 4.40
CA PHE A 783 1.92 -24.58 5.44
C PHE A 783 1.90 -25.94 6.16
N ASN A 784 1.79 -25.91 7.48
CA ASN A 784 1.66 -27.11 8.30
C ASN A 784 0.29 -27.11 8.98
N PRO A 785 -0.66 -27.96 8.56
CA PRO A 785 -1.99 -28.06 9.19
C PRO A 785 -1.96 -28.35 10.68
N ASN A 786 -0.95 -29.09 11.16
CA ASN A 786 -0.79 -29.37 12.60
C ASN A 786 -0.28 -28.15 13.38
N GLY A 787 0.33 -27.16 12.71
CA GLY A 787 0.74 -25.90 13.30
C GLY A 787 -0.45 -24.99 13.62
N ALA A 788 -1.36 -24.79 12.66
CA ALA A 788 -2.32 -23.68 12.60
C ALA A 788 -3.50 -23.68 13.60
N ALA A 789 -3.42 -24.41 14.72
CA ALA A 789 -4.40 -24.28 15.80
C ALA A 789 -4.15 -22.98 16.57
N LYS A 790 -5.13 -22.08 16.56
CA LYS A 790 -5.12 -20.79 17.27
C LYS A 790 -4.90 -21.00 18.78
N SER A 791 -4.22 -20.06 19.44
CA SER A 791 -4.13 -20.07 20.92
C SER A 791 -5.53 -20.15 21.53
N CYS A 792 -5.70 -21.10 22.45
CA CYS A 792 -6.99 -21.59 22.91
C CYS A 792 -6.84 -22.21 24.30
N SER A 793 -7.77 -21.93 25.21
CA SER A 793 -7.69 -22.41 26.59
C SER A 793 -8.11 -23.89 26.70
N THR A 794 -7.64 -24.57 27.74
CA THR A 794 -7.80 -26.03 27.91
C THR A 794 -9.27 -26.51 28.01
N SER A 795 -10.21 -25.60 28.28
CA SER A 795 -11.66 -25.89 28.35
C SER A 795 -12.42 -25.68 27.04
N GLN A 796 -11.76 -25.17 25.99
CA GLN A 796 -12.39 -24.81 24.71
C GLN A 796 -12.16 -25.88 23.63
N SER A 797 -13.04 -25.88 22.62
CA SER A 797 -12.87 -26.66 21.38
C SER A 797 -12.81 -25.70 20.20
N PHE A 798 -11.77 -25.79 19.37
CA PHE A 798 -11.70 -25.03 18.13
C PHE A 798 -12.24 -25.85 16.96
N LEU A 799 -12.66 -25.16 15.90
CA LEU A 799 -12.96 -25.78 14.61
C LEU A 799 -11.65 -25.85 13.82
N ASN A 800 -11.13 -27.05 13.64
CA ASN A 800 -9.95 -27.29 12.81
C ASN A 800 -10.37 -27.47 11.35
N SER A 801 -9.60 -26.89 10.43
CA SER A 801 -9.87 -26.94 9.00
C SER A 801 -9.64 -28.33 8.42
N THR A 802 -10.44 -28.69 7.43
CA THR A 802 -10.26 -29.87 6.57
C THR A 802 -9.36 -29.57 5.37
N GLY A 803 -8.95 -28.30 5.21
CA GLY A 803 -8.39 -27.74 3.98
C GLY A 803 -9.41 -27.05 3.07
N TYR A 804 -10.69 -27.10 3.45
CA TYR A 804 -11.81 -26.50 2.73
C TYR A 804 -12.55 -25.51 3.64
N ARG A 805 -13.03 -24.41 3.06
CA ARG A 805 -14.01 -23.50 3.69
C ARG A 805 -15.17 -23.26 2.72
N LYS A 806 -16.39 -23.13 3.23
CA LYS A 806 -17.57 -22.85 2.39
C LYS A 806 -17.41 -21.45 1.80
N VAL A 807 -17.71 -21.29 0.50
CA VAL A 807 -17.73 -19.96 -0.13
C VAL A 807 -18.76 -19.09 0.60
N LEU A 808 -18.39 -17.86 0.99
CA LEU A 808 -19.31 -16.99 1.73
C LEU A 808 -20.40 -16.43 0.81
N SER A 809 -21.61 -16.30 1.36
CA SER A 809 -22.87 -16.12 0.64
C SER A 809 -23.36 -17.33 -0.18
N ASN A 810 -22.69 -18.49 -0.10
CA ASN A 810 -23.23 -19.73 -0.66
C ASN A 810 -24.29 -20.34 0.27
N ASN A 811 -25.49 -20.61 -0.23
CA ASN A 811 -26.66 -21.02 0.55
C ASN A 811 -27.00 -22.53 0.46
N CYS A 812 -26.09 -23.38 -0.05
CA CYS A 812 -26.32 -24.82 -0.07
C CYS A 812 -26.54 -25.39 1.35
N LYS A 813 -27.40 -26.41 1.47
CA LYS A 813 -27.63 -27.20 2.67
C LYS A 813 -26.63 -28.35 2.75
N GLU A 814 -25.93 -28.48 3.87
CA GLU A 814 -25.07 -29.64 4.10
C GLU A 814 -25.92 -30.91 4.23
N GLY A 815 -25.47 -32.00 3.60
CA GLY A 815 -26.15 -33.29 3.63
C GLY A 815 -25.16 -34.44 3.52
N GLY A 816 -25.37 -35.50 4.30
CA GLY A 816 -24.45 -36.65 4.39
C GLY A 816 -23.34 -36.45 5.42
N LYS A 817 -22.19 -37.10 5.23
CA LYS A 817 -21.05 -37.00 6.15
C LYS A 817 -20.32 -35.67 5.95
N ASN A 818 -20.01 -34.98 7.05
CA ASN A 818 -19.25 -33.72 7.09
C ASN A 818 -17.78 -33.93 6.67
N VAL A 819 -17.55 -34.08 5.35
CA VAL A 819 -16.22 -34.28 4.77
C VAL A 819 -15.47 -32.96 4.64
N TYR A 820 -16.16 -31.91 4.17
CA TYR A 820 -15.58 -30.58 3.94
C TYR A 820 -15.73 -29.66 5.17
N SER A 821 -16.82 -29.78 5.93
CA SER A 821 -17.09 -28.96 7.12
C SER A 821 -15.98 -29.11 8.18
N PRO A 822 -15.57 -28.03 8.85
CA PRO A 822 -14.45 -28.07 9.80
C PRO A 822 -14.77 -28.92 11.04
N ARG A 823 -13.77 -29.62 11.56
CA ARG A 823 -13.94 -30.62 12.63
C ARG A 823 -13.67 -30.00 13.99
N ARG A 824 -14.57 -30.20 14.96
CA ARG A 824 -14.33 -29.80 16.35
C ARG A 824 -13.16 -30.61 16.93
N GLN A 825 -12.16 -29.92 17.43
CA GLN A 825 -11.00 -30.49 18.11
C GLN A 825 -10.83 -29.84 19.49
N ALA A 826 -10.66 -30.65 20.53
CA ALA A 826 -10.39 -30.16 21.88
C ALA A 826 -9.00 -29.51 21.93
N CYS A 827 -8.89 -28.35 22.60
CA CYS A 827 -7.64 -27.62 22.72
C CYS A 827 -6.69 -28.36 23.68
N ARG A 828 -5.59 -28.88 23.15
CA ARG A 828 -4.51 -29.50 23.94
C ARG A 828 -3.51 -28.41 24.37
N PRO A 829 -2.92 -28.50 25.57
CA PRO A 829 -1.81 -27.62 25.94
C PRO A 829 -0.65 -27.79 24.94
N ARG A 830 0.07 -26.69 24.70
CA ARG A 830 1.20 -26.61 23.75
C ARG A 830 2.41 -25.99 24.44
N PRO A 831 3.65 -26.34 24.03
CA PRO A 831 4.82 -25.55 24.40
C PRO A 831 4.64 -24.10 23.90
N PRO A 832 5.18 -23.11 24.63
CA PRO A 832 5.21 -21.74 24.14
C PRO A 832 6.06 -21.68 22.86
N ARG A 833 5.65 -20.88 21.87
CA ARG A 833 6.42 -20.63 20.64
C ARG A 833 6.22 -19.24 20.08
N GLY A 834 7.24 -18.73 19.40
CA GLY A 834 7.21 -17.42 18.74
C GLY A 834 7.32 -16.28 19.73
N LEU A 835 8.06 -16.47 20.83
CA LEU A 835 8.34 -15.41 21.80
C LEU A 835 9.14 -14.28 21.15
N ARG A 836 8.65 -13.05 21.26
CA ARG A 836 9.31 -11.83 20.79
C ARG A 836 9.45 -10.82 21.92
N LEU A 837 10.65 -10.26 22.02
CA LEU A 837 10.99 -9.16 22.91
C LEU A 837 11.30 -7.90 22.08
N SER A 838 10.73 -6.76 22.45
CA SER A 838 10.96 -5.46 21.79
C SER A 838 10.77 -4.31 22.75
N THR A 839 11.39 -3.14 22.49
CA THR A 839 11.07 -1.90 23.22
C THR A 839 9.79 -1.26 22.66
N SER A 840 9.04 -0.52 23.48
CA SER A 840 7.77 0.11 23.07
C SER A 840 7.93 1.12 21.92
N GLN A 841 9.08 1.78 21.84
CA GLN A 841 9.43 2.72 20.76
C GLN A 841 10.11 2.01 19.56
N GLY A 842 10.55 0.76 19.72
CA GLY A 842 11.32 0.01 18.72
C GLY A 842 12.81 0.37 18.64
N GLU A 843 13.30 1.28 19.49
CA GLU A 843 14.70 1.70 19.54
C GLU A 843 15.57 0.72 20.36
N LEU A 844 16.80 0.48 19.91
CA LEU A 844 17.79 -0.40 20.55
C LEU A 844 18.90 0.38 21.29
N SER A 845 18.70 1.68 21.49
CA SER A 845 19.58 2.57 22.23
C SER A 845 18.76 3.35 23.26
N SER A 846 19.35 3.68 24.40
CA SER A 846 18.72 4.56 25.39
C SER A 846 19.75 5.26 26.26
N THR A 847 19.37 6.34 26.94
CA THR A 847 20.26 7.04 27.88
C THR A 847 20.20 6.42 29.27
N VAL A 848 21.34 6.42 29.98
CA VAL A 848 21.41 6.01 31.39
C VAL A 848 20.42 6.81 32.25
N GLY A 849 19.75 6.14 33.18
CA GLY A 849 18.71 6.75 34.02
C GLY A 849 17.33 6.95 33.38
N SER A 850 17.14 6.63 32.09
CA SER A 850 15.83 6.70 31.43
C SER A 850 14.96 5.45 31.68
N ASN A 851 13.64 5.60 31.53
CA ASN A 851 12.66 4.51 31.66
C ASN A 851 12.51 3.74 30.32
N VAL A 852 13.20 2.61 30.18
CA VAL A 852 13.04 1.71 29.04
C VAL A 852 11.82 0.83 29.28
N THR A 853 10.89 0.78 28.31
CA THR A 853 9.68 -0.06 28.40
C THR A 853 9.77 -1.23 27.41
N PHE A 854 9.66 -2.45 27.90
CA PHE A 854 9.76 -3.70 27.14
C PHE A 854 8.38 -4.32 26.93
N MET A 855 8.09 -4.67 25.68
CA MET A 855 6.92 -5.41 25.24
C MET A 855 7.34 -6.87 24.96
N VAL A 856 6.59 -7.82 25.52
CA VAL A 856 6.78 -9.25 25.30
C VAL A 856 5.54 -9.81 24.61
N TYR A 857 5.72 -10.46 23.47
CA TYR A 857 4.66 -11.09 22.69
C TYR A 857 4.93 -12.58 22.54
N LEU A 858 3.88 -13.40 22.55
CA LEU A 858 3.96 -14.84 22.37
C LEU A 858 2.92 -15.25 21.31
N ASP A 859 3.35 -15.86 20.20
CA ASP A 859 2.44 -16.26 19.12
C ASP A 859 1.57 -17.48 19.50
N ASP A 860 2.18 -18.47 20.16
CA ASP A 860 1.57 -19.74 20.56
C ASP A 860 1.83 -20.00 22.07
N GLY A 861 0.79 -20.29 22.85
CA GLY A 861 0.90 -20.66 24.27
C GLY A 861 -0.34 -20.30 25.10
N ASP A 862 -0.55 -21.01 26.21
CA ASP A 862 -1.59 -20.67 27.21
C ASP A 862 -1.04 -19.60 28.16
N SER A 863 -1.57 -18.38 28.05
CA SER A 863 -1.10 -17.20 28.79
C SER A 863 -1.35 -17.24 30.30
N LEU A 864 -2.21 -18.16 30.78
CA LEU A 864 -2.50 -18.38 32.20
C LEU A 864 -1.65 -19.51 32.80
N ARG A 865 -0.92 -20.25 31.97
CA ARG A 865 -0.11 -21.43 32.36
C ARG A 865 1.34 -21.38 31.90
N THR A 866 1.76 -20.24 31.32
CA THR A 866 3.12 -20.01 30.85
C THR A 866 3.76 -18.92 31.69
N SER A 867 4.79 -19.27 32.46
CA SER A 867 5.60 -18.31 33.20
C SER A 867 6.59 -17.63 32.25
N ILE A 868 6.59 -16.29 32.23
CA ILE A 868 7.57 -15.50 31.49
C ILE A 868 8.59 -14.93 32.47
N GLN A 869 9.85 -15.36 32.37
CA GLN A 869 10.98 -14.74 33.07
C GLN A 869 11.70 -13.78 32.10
N LEU A 870 11.81 -12.52 32.50
CA LEU A 870 12.58 -11.48 31.82
C LEU A 870 13.83 -11.17 32.65
N ASP A 871 15.00 -11.33 32.04
CA ASP A 871 16.31 -10.99 32.57
C ASP A 871 16.82 -9.75 31.83
N PHE A 872 17.17 -8.69 32.55
CA PHE A 872 17.65 -7.44 31.94
C PHE A 872 19.15 -7.44 31.63
N GLY A 873 19.89 -8.48 32.04
CA GLY A 873 21.33 -8.59 31.81
C GLY A 873 22.20 -7.72 32.73
N ASP A 874 21.59 -6.94 33.63
CA ASP A 874 22.25 -6.18 34.71
C ASP A 874 22.24 -6.93 36.06
N GLY A 875 21.71 -8.16 36.06
CA GLY A 875 21.51 -9.00 37.24
C GLY A 875 20.06 -9.03 37.75
N ILE A 876 19.20 -8.11 37.32
CA ILE A 876 17.78 -8.09 37.70
C ILE A 876 16.99 -9.03 36.79
N LYS A 877 16.24 -9.94 37.40
CA LYS A 877 15.33 -10.88 36.72
C LYS A 877 13.96 -10.83 37.37
N ILE A 878 12.91 -10.75 36.57
CA ILE A 878 11.52 -10.70 37.03
C ILE A 878 10.70 -11.77 36.31
N THR A 879 9.94 -12.56 37.07
CA THR A 879 9.09 -13.62 36.53
C THR A 879 7.61 -13.27 36.70
N TYR A 880 6.86 -13.35 35.60
CA TYR A 880 5.44 -13.05 35.49
C TYR A 880 4.66 -14.33 35.20
N SER A 881 3.57 -14.56 35.91
CA SER A 881 2.71 -15.75 35.77
C SER A 881 1.48 -15.55 34.88
N ASN A 882 1.30 -14.36 34.29
CA ASN A 882 0.17 -14.05 33.40
C ASN A 882 0.53 -12.87 32.46
N LEU A 883 0.38 -13.04 31.15
CA LEU A 883 0.65 -12.01 30.15
C LEU A 883 -0.35 -10.84 30.18
N SER A 884 -1.58 -11.00 30.69
CA SER A 884 -2.57 -9.91 30.70
C SER A 884 -2.27 -8.80 31.72
N ARG A 885 -1.05 -8.78 32.28
CA ARG A 885 -0.46 -7.69 33.07
C ARG A 885 0.76 -7.05 32.38
N THR A 886 1.14 -7.51 31.19
CA THR A 886 2.30 -7.00 30.44
C THR A 886 1.93 -6.17 29.20
N ASP A 887 0.64 -5.97 28.92
CA ASP A 887 0.14 -5.14 27.81
C ASP A 887 0.48 -3.64 27.96
N ASP A 888 0.64 -3.14 29.19
CA ASP A 888 1.16 -1.79 29.49
C ASP A 888 2.70 -1.66 29.35
N GLY A 889 3.38 -2.78 29.13
CA GLY A 889 4.84 -2.87 29.02
C GLY A 889 5.60 -2.88 30.35
N ILE A 890 6.68 -3.65 30.41
CA ILE A 890 7.55 -3.78 31.59
C ILE A 890 8.58 -2.66 31.60
N LYS A 891 8.59 -1.83 32.64
CA LYS A 891 9.49 -0.66 32.76
C LYS A 891 10.74 -1.01 33.57
N HIS A 892 11.90 -0.58 33.10
CA HIS A 892 13.20 -0.73 33.78
C HIS A 892 14.10 0.50 33.58
N ILE A 893 15.04 0.72 34.50
CA ILE A 893 15.99 1.85 34.50
C ILE A 893 17.41 1.34 34.70
N TYR A 894 18.26 1.49 33.68
CA TYR A 894 19.67 1.11 33.75
C TYR A 894 20.51 2.20 34.44
N ARG A 895 21.37 1.79 35.37
CA ARG A 895 22.23 2.68 36.20
C ARG A 895 23.63 2.90 35.64
N THR A 896 24.10 2.02 34.78
CA THR A 896 25.45 2.03 34.20
C THR A 896 25.37 1.98 32.67
N THR A 897 26.33 2.58 31.98
CA THR A 897 26.46 2.48 30.52
C THR A 897 27.00 1.11 30.11
N GLY A 898 26.67 0.67 28.89
CA GLY A 898 27.08 -0.63 28.37
C GLY A 898 26.07 -1.24 27.39
N ILE A 899 26.39 -2.41 26.87
CA ILE A 899 25.49 -3.20 26.00
C ILE A 899 24.91 -4.34 26.85
N TYR A 900 23.61 -4.29 27.10
CA TYR A 900 22.89 -5.27 27.90
C TYR A 900 22.20 -6.30 27.00
N ARG A 901 22.32 -7.57 27.36
CA ARG A 901 21.62 -8.68 26.70
C ARG A 901 20.37 -9.03 27.51
N VAL A 902 19.26 -8.38 27.16
CA VAL A 902 17.95 -8.64 27.74
C VAL A 902 17.41 -9.94 27.16
N THR A 903 16.98 -10.88 27.99
CA THR A 903 16.45 -12.17 27.54
C THR A 903 15.08 -12.44 28.16
N ALA A 904 14.06 -12.54 27.31
CA ALA A 904 12.77 -13.10 27.68
C ALA A 904 12.81 -14.62 27.51
N SER A 905 12.25 -15.34 28.46
CA SER A 905 12.07 -16.80 28.42
C SER A 905 10.66 -17.12 28.86
N ALA A 906 9.98 -18.00 28.14
CA ALA A 906 8.62 -18.43 28.40
C ALA A 906 8.62 -19.94 28.59
N GLU A 907 8.07 -20.44 29.70
CA GLU A 907 8.09 -21.85 30.07
C GLU A 907 6.70 -22.32 30.50
N ASN A 908 6.31 -23.53 30.08
CA ASN A 908 5.17 -24.23 30.63
C ASN A 908 5.41 -25.75 30.66
N SER A 909 4.46 -26.52 31.22
CA SER A 909 4.55 -27.98 31.37
C SER A 909 4.72 -28.81 30.08
N GLN A 910 4.79 -28.18 28.90
CA GLN A 910 5.00 -28.83 27.60
C GLN A 910 6.31 -28.39 26.91
N GLY A 911 7.04 -27.40 27.46
CA GLY A 911 8.33 -26.92 26.94
C GLY A 911 8.57 -25.42 27.18
N SER A 912 9.62 -24.90 26.55
CA SER A 912 10.06 -23.51 26.70
C SER A 912 10.47 -22.86 25.36
N ASP A 913 10.41 -21.53 25.30
CA ASP A 913 10.90 -20.69 24.19
C ASP A 913 11.64 -19.46 24.77
N SER A 914 12.55 -18.86 24.00
CA SER A 914 13.39 -17.75 24.48
C SER A 914 13.71 -16.74 23.37
N SER A 915 13.71 -15.46 23.74
CA SER A 915 13.89 -14.31 22.83
C SER A 915 14.91 -13.34 23.43
N THR A 916 15.93 -12.95 22.65
CA THR A 916 17.03 -12.12 23.15
C THR A 916 17.12 -10.80 22.40
N LEU A 917 17.27 -9.70 23.15
CA LEU A 917 17.43 -8.34 22.64
C LEU A 917 18.74 -7.75 23.17
N PHE A 918 19.52 -7.10 22.30
CA PHE A 918 20.67 -6.30 22.72
C PHE A 918 20.27 -4.83 22.78
N LEU A 919 20.54 -4.19 23.92
CA LEU A 919 20.18 -2.80 24.20
C LEU A 919 21.43 -2.01 24.59
N HIS A 920 21.73 -0.94 23.87
CA HIS A 920 22.86 -0.07 24.15
C HIS A 920 22.45 1.09 25.06
N ILE A 921 23.00 1.13 26.28
CA ILE A 921 22.79 2.23 27.23
C ILE A 921 24.00 3.17 27.16
N THR A 922 23.77 4.37 26.66
CA THR A 922 24.79 5.41 26.50
C THR A 922 24.65 6.52 27.54
N SER A 923 25.70 7.31 27.69
CA SER A 923 25.65 8.63 28.32
C SER A 923 26.17 9.66 27.32
N PRO A 924 25.68 10.91 27.34
CA PRO A 924 26.17 11.96 26.46
C PRO A 924 27.67 12.19 26.66
N VAL A 925 28.35 12.59 25.59
CA VAL A 925 29.72 13.12 25.64
C VAL A 925 29.63 14.63 25.80
N GLU A 926 30.31 15.18 26.80
CA GLU A 926 30.32 16.61 27.08
C GLU A 926 31.51 17.33 26.40
N ARG A 927 32.65 16.63 26.27
CA ARG A 927 33.87 17.17 25.64
C ARG A 927 34.70 16.06 25.00
N VAL A 928 35.38 16.41 23.92
CA VAL A 928 36.42 15.62 23.24
C VAL A 928 37.67 16.50 23.12
N TYR A 929 38.86 15.90 23.19
CA TYR A 929 40.14 16.54 22.91
C TYR A 929 41.06 15.60 22.15
N LEU A 930 41.65 16.07 21.05
CA LEU A 930 42.58 15.34 20.21
C LEU A 930 44.03 15.55 20.67
N SER A 931 44.51 14.61 21.50
CA SER A 931 45.94 14.49 21.79
C SER A 931 46.65 13.90 20.57
N ALA A 932 47.54 14.68 19.97
CA ALA A 932 48.34 14.31 18.81
C ALA A 932 49.62 15.17 18.75
N PRO A 933 50.73 14.65 18.20
CA PRO A 933 51.97 15.41 18.04
C PRO A 933 51.79 16.60 17.09
N ILE A 934 52.58 17.65 17.28
CA ILE A 934 52.53 18.88 16.46
C ILE A 934 53.44 18.80 15.24
N VAL A 935 54.55 18.06 15.35
CA VAL A 935 55.45 17.73 14.25
C VAL A 935 55.56 16.21 14.13
N ALA A 936 55.49 15.66 12.92
CA ALA A 936 55.64 14.23 12.65
C ALA A 936 56.66 13.97 11.54
N ILE A 937 57.39 12.87 11.66
CA ILE A 937 58.40 12.44 10.66
C ILE A 937 57.68 11.64 9.56
N ARG A 938 57.88 12.04 8.31
CA ARG A 938 57.35 11.33 7.14
C ARG A 938 57.75 9.85 7.17
N GLY A 939 56.77 8.96 7.01
CA GLY A 939 57.03 7.51 6.99
C GLY A 939 57.29 6.86 8.35
N LYS A 940 57.11 7.58 9.47
CA LYS A 940 57.02 6.99 10.81
C LYS A 940 55.59 7.03 11.33
N GLU A 941 55.27 6.11 12.24
CA GLU A 941 53.99 6.07 12.94
C GLU A 941 53.90 7.21 13.97
N ALA A 942 52.74 7.86 14.02
CA ALA A 942 52.38 8.89 14.99
C ALA A 942 51.13 8.44 15.76
N ASN A 943 51.20 8.47 17.09
CA ASN A 943 50.09 8.10 17.96
C ASN A 943 49.10 9.27 18.06
N LEU A 944 47.83 8.99 17.77
CA LEU A 944 46.70 9.92 17.84
C LEU A 944 45.70 9.39 18.88
N THR A 945 45.34 10.18 19.88
CA THR A 945 44.47 9.76 21.00
C THR A 945 43.38 10.77 21.28
N ALA A 946 42.12 10.34 21.21
CA ALA A 946 40.94 11.11 21.55
C ALA A 946 40.59 10.91 23.03
N VAL A 947 40.81 11.96 23.83
CA VAL A 947 40.39 12.01 25.24
C VAL A 947 38.94 12.49 25.30
N VAL A 948 38.12 11.85 26.13
CA VAL A 948 36.66 12.06 26.16
C VAL A 948 36.18 12.22 27.60
N TRP A 949 35.27 13.18 27.83
CA TRP A 949 34.65 13.44 29.14
C TRP A 949 33.11 13.34 29.07
N PRO A 950 32.46 12.66 30.04
CA PRO A 950 33.06 11.77 31.05
C PRO A 950 33.79 10.57 30.40
N SER A 951 34.57 9.80 31.16
CA SER A 951 35.34 8.68 30.61
C SER A 951 34.46 7.43 30.36
N HIS A 952 34.23 7.10 29.09
CA HIS A 952 33.42 5.92 28.70
C HIS A 952 34.26 4.64 28.56
N THR A 953 33.66 3.50 28.89
CA THR A 953 34.25 2.16 28.74
C THR A 953 33.67 1.43 27.51
N ARG A 954 34.34 1.54 26.36
CA ARG A 954 34.04 0.76 25.12
C ARG A 954 32.65 0.96 24.50
N THR A 955 31.91 2.02 24.85
CA THR A 955 30.59 2.37 24.28
C THR A 955 30.62 3.47 23.22
N LEU A 956 31.81 3.91 22.80
CA LEU A 956 32.00 5.02 21.85
C LEU A 956 32.46 4.51 20.48
N THR A 957 32.07 5.22 19.43
CA THR A 957 32.63 5.02 18.08
C THR A 957 33.43 6.25 17.67
N PHE A 958 34.68 6.04 17.28
CA PHE A 958 35.60 7.09 16.86
C PHE A 958 35.76 7.06 15.34
N PHE A 959 35.63 8.21 14.70
CA PHE A 959 35.78 8.41 13.25
C PHE A 959 36.96 9.34 13.00
N TRP A 960 38.04 8.80 12.44
CA TRP A 960 39.29 9.50 12.19
C TRP A 960 39.37 9.95 10.73
N TRP A 961 39.36 11.26 10.53
CA TRP A 961 39.51 11.90 9.22
C TRP A 961 40.97 12.33 9.06
N LEU A 962 41.62 11.79 8.03
CA LEU A 962 43.06 11.85 7.79
C LEU A 962 43.31 12.20 6.32
N ASP A 963 44.41 12.89 6.01
CA ASP A 963 44.92 13.22 4.67
C ASP A 963 43.85 13.71 3.65
N ASN A 964 42.86 14.49 4.10
CA ASN A 964 41.71 14.99 3.32
C ASN A 964 40.84 13.88 2.67
N SER A 965 40.82 12.67 3.23
CA SER A 965 39.93 11.58 2.80
C SER A 965 38.45 11.94 2.94
N SER A 966 37.63 11.50 1.98
CA SER A 966 36.15 11.53 2.07
C SER A 966 35.57 10.39 2.91
N GLU A 967 36.39 9.42 3.31
CA GLU A 967 36.01 8.24 4.08
C GLU A 967 36.87 8.17 5.38
N PRO A 968 36.28 8.15 6.58
CA PRO A 968 37.01 8.10 7.84
C PRO A 968 37.40 6.66 8.21
N ILE A 969 38.51 6.51 8.94
CA ILE A 969 38.85 5.25 9.62
C ILE A 969 37.99 5.15 10.90
N ILE A 970 37.32 4.01 11.10
CA ILE A 970 36.42 3.80 12.25
C ILE A 970 37.09 2.90 13.28
N THR A 971 37.19 3.34 14.54
CA THR A 971 37.70 2.55 15.67
C THR A 971 36.74 2.54 16.86
N LEU A 972 36.84 1.49 17.69
CA LEU A 972 36.16 1.39 18.98
C LEU A 972 37.06 1.79 20.16
N GLU A 973 38.37 1.86 19.91
CA GLU A 973 39.37 2.34 20.85
C GLU A 973 39.72 3.79 20.51
N GLY A 974 39.93 4.61 21.54
CA GLY A 974 40.19 6.05 21.40
C GLY A 974 41.60 6.40 20.94
N SER A 975 42.40 5.43 20.53
CA SER A 975 43.80 5.59 20.10
C SER A 975 44.05 4.89 18.77
N ILE A 976 44.78 5.54 17.87
CA ILE A 976 45.21 4.98 16.58
C ILE A 976 46.64 5.45 16.26
N SER A 977 47.47 4.55 15.73
CA SER A 977 48.78 4.88 15.17
C SER A 977 48.65 5.06 13.65
N TYR A 978 49.13 6.19 13.11
CA TYR A 978 49.01 6.52 11.68
C TYR A 978 50.34 7.01 11.10
N THR A 979 50.63 6.65 9.85
CA THR A 979 51.86 7.04 9.16
C THR A 979 51.57 8.06 8.08
N PHE A 980 52.09 9.28 8.24
CA PHE A 980 51.94 10.34 7.25
C PHE A 980 52.93 10.17 6.09
N HIS A 981 52.42 10.18 4.86
CA HIS A 981 53.23 9.99 3.65
C HIS A 981 53.56 11.29 2.91
N ARG A 982 52.81 12.37 3.16
CA ARG A 982 52.94 13.69 2.52
C ARG A 982 53.48 14.73 3.50
N GLU A 983 54.51 15.46 3.08
CA GLU A 983 55.03 16.62 3.82
C GLU A 983 54.11 17.83 3.71
N GLY A 984 54.22 18.73 4.69
CA GLY A 984 53.35 19.91 4.84
C GLY A 984 52.38 19.80 6.02
N LYS A 985 51.38 20.70 6.05
CA LYS A 985 50.39 20.81 7.14
C LYS A 985 49.20 19.90 6.87
N ASN A 986 49.13 18.76 7.55
CA ASN A 986 48.02 17.81 7.44
C ASN A 986 47.01 18.04 8.58
N LYS A 987 45.71 18.14 8.26
CA LYS A 987 44.65 18.29 9.27
C LYS A 987 44.14 16.91 9.67
N VAL A 988 44.24 16.59 10.95
CA VAL A 988 43.56 15.45 11.59
C VAL A 988 42.27 15.95 12.23
N THR A 989 41.16 15.24 12.03
CA THR A 989 39.90 15.49 12.74
C THR A 989 39.40 14.18 13.33
N VAL A 990 39.02 14.17 14.60
CA VAL A 990 38.35 13.02 15.22
C VAL A 990 36.91 13.42 15.57
N GLN A 991 35.97 12.55 15.21
CA GLN A 991 34.58 12.66 15.65
C GLN A 991 34.25 11.47 16.56
N VAL A 992 33.55 11.72 17.65
CA VAL A 992 33.20 10.72 18.67
C VAL A 992 31.68 10.67 18.77
N ALA A 993 31.10 9.51 18.45
CA ALA A 993 29.66 9.28 18.56
C ALA A 993 29.32 8.49 19.84
N SER A 994 28.33 9.00 20.58
CA SER A 994 27.66 8.31 21.69
C SER A 994 26.15 8.33 21.47
N GLY A 995 25.62 7.23 20.96
CA GLY A 995 24.21 7.10 20.59
C GLY A 995 23.80 8.12 19.52
N SER A 996 22.99 9.10 19.91
CA SER A 996 22.51 10.20 19.06
C SER A 996 23.36 11.48 19.13
N THR A 997 24.38 11.53 19.99
CA THR A 997 25.29 12.69 20.11
C THR A 997 26.59 12.44 19.35
N VAL A 998 27.08 13.47 18.64
CA VAL A 998 28.37 13.46 17.95
C VAL A 998 29.14 14.72 18.34
N MET A 999 30.33 14.54 18.88
CA MET A 999 31.27 15.61 19.23
C MET A 999 32.51 15.49 18.35
N GLN A 1000 33.23 16.59 18.09
CA GLN A 1000 34.41 16.57 17.23
C GLN A 1000 35.51 17.52 17.69
N ASP A 1001 36.76 17.17 17.39
CA ASP A 1001 37.93 18.02 17.58
C ASP A 1001 38.90 17.90 16.38
N SER A 1002 39.76 18.90 16.18
CA SER A 1002 40.59 19.09 14.99
C SER A 1002 41.97 19.64 15.34
N LYS A 1003 43.04 18.98 14.90
CA LYS A 1003 44.43 19.45 15.08
C LYS A 1003 45.19 19.42 13.75
N VAL A 1004 46.09 20.38 13.55
CA VAL A 1004 46.97 20.43 12.39
C VAL A 1004 48.35 19.92 12.79
N ILE A 1005 48.86 18.94 12.05
CA ILE A 1005 50.16 18.30 12.26
C ILE A 1005 51.09 18.69 11.11
N THR A 1006 52.29 19.16 11.43
CA THR A 1006 53.30 19.53 10.45
C THR A 1006 54.19 18.32 10.15
N VAL A 1007 54.13 17.81 8.93
CA VAL A 1007 54.90 16.63 8.51
C VAL A 1007 56.14 17.08 7.73
N LYS A 1008 57.31 16.63 8.17
CA LYS A 1008 58.62 16.92 7.55
C LYS A 1008 59.44 15.64 7.41
N GLU A 1009 60.40 15.63 6.49
CA GLU A 1009 61.32 14.48 6.31
C GLU A 1009 62.31 14.36 7.49
N PHE A 1010 62.79 15.49 8.02
CA PHE A 1010 63.67 15.58 9.19
C PHE A 1010 63.44 16.90 9.95
N PHE A 1011 63.77 16.90 11.25
CA PHE A 1011 63.83 18.07 12.13
C PHE A 1011 64.78 17.78 13.30
N ARG A 1012 65.14 18.80 14.08
CA ARG A 1012 65.78 18.65 15.42
C ARG A 1012 64.82 19.15 16.49
N SER A 1013 64.89 18.61 17.70
CA SER A 1013 64.13 19.13 18.84
C SER A 1013 64.94 19.24 20.13
N LEU A 1014 64.60 20.24 20.94
CA LEU A 1014 65.26 20.60 22.18
C LEU A 1014 64.21 20.68 23.30
N LEU A 1015 64.46 19.99 24.42
CA LEU A 1015 63.59 20.06 25.59
C LEU A 1015 63.94 21.29 26.43
N LEU A 1016 62.96 22.18 26.55
CA LEU A 1016 63.02 23.42 27.30
C LEU A 1016 62.32 23.27 28.65
N SER A 1017 62.82 24.01 29.63
CA SER A 1017 62.20 24.15 30.94
C SER A 1017 62.29 25.60 31.41
N PHE A 1018 61.36 25.98 32.28
CA PHE A 1018 61.18 27.35 32.73
C PHE A 1018 61.61 27.51 34.18
N SER A 1019 61.84 28.76 34.61
CA SER A 1019 62.00 29.06 36.04
C SER A 1019 60.69 28.76 36.81
N PRO A 1020 60.74 28.19 38.03
CA PRO A 1020 59.54 27.75 38.77
C PRO A 1020 58.45 28.81 39.01
N ALA A 1021 58.78 30.10 38.92
CA ALA A 1021 57.79 31.19 38.98
C ALA A 1021 56.70 31.13 37.90
N LEU A 1022 56.92 30.39 36.80
CA LEU A 1022 55.91 30.12 35.78
C LEU A 1022 54.87 29.08 36.25
N ASP A 1023 55.27 28.10 37.06
CA ASP A 1023 54.40 27.01 37.54
C ASP A 1023 53.31 27.53 38.47
N GLU A 1024 53.64 28.50 39.33
CA GLU A 1024 52.68 29.23 40.19
C GLU A 1024 51.64 30.03 39.39
N HIS A 1025 51.88 30.22 38.08
CA HIS A 1025 51.09 31.06 37.19
C HIS A 1025 50.50 30.31 35.99
N ASN A 1026 50.68 28.99 35.90
CA ASN A 1026 50.19 28.15 34.81
C ASN A 1026 48.71 27.77 35.04
N PRO A 1027 47.74 28.26 34.24
CA PRO A 1027 46.32 28.05 34.47
C PRO A 1027 45.79 26.74 33.87
N ASP A 1028 46.65 25.88 33.31
CA ASP A 1028 46.30 24.66 32.54
C ASP A 1028 45.44 24.90 31.27
N ILE A 1029 45.37 26.14 30.78
CA ILE A 1029 44.60 26.55 29.60
C ILE A 1029 45.44 26.39 28.32
N PRO A 1030 44.94 25.75 27.24
CA PRO A 1030 45.71 25.51 26.02
C PRO A 1030 46.01 26.80 25.23
N GLU A 1031 45.11 27.78 25.21
CA GLU A 1031 45.33 29.08 24.57
C GLU A 1031 46.49 29.84 25.24
N TRP A 1032 46.56 29.81 26.57
CA TRP A 1032 47.69 30.38 27.33
C TRP A 1032 49.02 29.69 26.99
N ARG A 1033 49.00 28.35 26.83
CA ARG A 1033 50.17 27.58 26.40
C ARG A 1033 50.63 27.98 24.99
N GLU A 1034 49.72 28.28 24.08
CA GLU A 1034 50.07 28.76 22.73
C GLU A 1034 50.68 30.17 22.77
N ASP A 1035 50.10 31.09 23.56
CA ASP A 1035 50.61 32.46 23.69
C ASP A 1035 52.00 32.50 24.34
N ILE A 1036 52.25 31.73 25.42
CA ILE A 1036 53.60 31.59 25.98
C ILE A 1036 54.56 30.93 24.98
N GLY A 1037 54.10 29.92 24.23
CA GLY A 1037 54.87 29.32 23.14
C GLY A 1037 55.24 30.33 22.04
N ARG A 1038 54.34 31.29 21.74
CA ARG A 1038 54.59 32.39 20.80
C ARG A 1038 55.64 33.36 21.33
N VAL A 1039 55.55 33.77 22.60
CA VAL A 1039 56.55 34.62 23.27
C VAL A 1039 57.94 33.98 23.23
N VAL A 1040 58.04 32.68 23.53
CA VAL A 1040 59.32 31.94 23.47
C VAL A 1040 59.84 31.83 22.03
N ARG A 1041 58.98 31.56 21.03
CA ARG A 1041 59.36 31.55 19.61
C ARG A 1041 59.97 32.89 19.18
N THR A 1042 59.30 34.00 19.49
CA THR A 1042 59.76 35.34 19.12
C THR A 1042 61.07 35.72 19.82
N ALA A 1043 61.22 35.39 21.11
CA ALA A 1043 62.49 35.61 21.83
C ALA A 1043 63.66 34.81 21.21
N LEU A 1044 63.42 33.54 20.84
CA LEU A 1044 64.41 32.70 20.15
C LEU A 1044 64.80 33.28 18.78
N SER A 1045 63.83 33.72 17.97
CA SER A 1045 64.09 34.37 16.68
C SER A 1045 64.92 35.64 16.84
N GLN A 1046 64.55 36.53 17.77
CA GLN A 1046 65.25 37.79 18.01
C GLN A 1046 66.71 37.62 18.45
N VAL A 1047 67.02 36.58 19.24
CA VAL A 1047 68.40 36.33 19.75
C VAL A 1047 69.28 35.59 18.73
N SER A 1048 68.69 34.81 17.81
CA SER A 1048 69.42 33.97 16.85
C SER A 1048 69.49 34.52 15.42
N GLY A 1049 68.55 35.38 15.02
CA GLY A 1049 68.36 35.80 13.63
C GLY A 1049 67.69 34.75 12.73
N VAL A 1050 67.24 33.62 13.29
CA VAL A 1050 66.51 32.55 12.57
C VAL A 1050 65.04 32.96 12.39
N SER A 1051 64.46 32.66 11.22
CA SER A 1051 63.05 32.99 10.93
C SER A 1051 62.08 32.27 11.88
N GLU A 1052 61.03 32.97 12.34
CA GLU A 1052 59.97 32.37 13.16
C GLU A 1052 59.28 31.17 12.47
N ASP A 1053 59.20 31.15 11.13
CA ASP A 1053 58.60 30.05 10.36
C ASP A 1053 59.38 28.72 10.48
N GLN A 1054 60.67 28.78 10.84
CA GLN A 1054 61.52 27.61 11.06
C GLN A 1054 61.42 27.08 12.51
N LEU A 1055 60.67 27.74 13.39
CA LEU A 1055 60.61 27.46 14.83
C LEU A 1055 59.20 27.14 15.29
N LEU A 1056 58.97 25.95 15.85
CA LEU A 1056 57.72 25.62 16.55
C LEU A 1056 58.01 25.35 18.03
N VAL A 1057 57.34 26.07 18.92
CA VAL A 1057 57.39 25.83 20.37
C VAL A 1057 56.05 25.27 20.82
N SER A 1058 56.07 24.21 21.63
CA SER A 1058 54.88 23.62 22.26
C SER A 1058 55.10 23.43 23.75
N LEU A 1059 54.26 24.04 24.59
CA LEU A 1059 54.23 23.75 26.03
C LEU A 1059 53.41 22.48 26.31
N TYR A 1060 53.92 21.63 27.19
CA TYR A 1060 53.28 20.38 27.61
C TYR A 1060 52.20 20.61 28.70
N PRO A 1061 51.20 19.71 28.81
CA PRO A 1061 50.25 19.71 29.93
C PRO A 1061 50.88 19.18 31.23
N GLY A 1062 50.49 19.77 32.36
CA GLY A 1062 50.99 19.42 33.70
C GLY A 1062 52.03 20.39 34.29
N LEU A 1063 52.60 19.98 35.42
CA LEU A 1063 53.67 20.66 36.17
C LEU A 1063 54.80 19.66 36.49
N PRO A 1064 56.09 20.06 36.46
CA PRO A 1064 56.59 21.40 36.13
C PRO A 1064 56.38 21.76 34.66
N THR A 1065 56.23 23.05 34.38
CA THR A 1065 56.00 23.54 33.02
C THR A 1065 57.23 23.27 32.16
N THR A 1066 57.03 22.55 31.07
CA THR A 1066 58.06 22.16 30.10
C THR A 1066 57.57 22.45 28.68
N ALA A 1067 58.49 22.61 27.75
CA ALA A 1067 58.17 22.80 26.34
C ALA A 1067 59.15 22.06 25.44
N GLU A 1068 58.72 21.71 24.24
CA GLU A 1068 59.63 21.24 23.18
C GLU A 1068 59.71 22.32 22.09
N LEU A 1069 60.95 22.67 21.71
CA LEU A 1069 61.26 23.48 20.55
C LEU A 1069 61.62 22.55 19.39
N PHE A 1070 60.87 22.62 18.30
CA PHE A 1070 61.17 21.96 17.03
C PHE A 1070 61.81 22.97 16.06
N ILE A 1071 62.97 22.60 15.53
CA ILE A 1071 63.71 23.37 14.52
C ILE A 1071 63.50 22.70 13.17
N LEU A 1072 62.86 23.41 12.24
CA LEU A 1072 62.46 22.91 10.93
C LEU A 1072 63.42 23.39 9.82
N PRO A 1073 63.67 22.59 8.77
CA PRO A 1073 64.47 23.01 7.63
C PRO A 1073 63.75 24.06 6.77
N ASP A 1074 64.55 24.95 6.15
CA ASP A 1074 64.10 26.05 5.29
C ASP A 1074 63.39 25.57 4.01
N GLU A 1075 62.15 26.04 3.80
CA GLU A 1075 61.32 25.69 2.64
C GLU A 1075 61.84 26.28 1.32
N HIS A 1076 62.76 27.25 1.36
CA HIS A 1076 63.37 27.84 0.17
C HIS A 1076 64.58 27.06 -0.39
N THR A 1077 65.01 25.97 0.28
CA THR A 1077 66.17 25.18 -0.18
C THR A 1077 65.77 24.06 -1.16
N SER A 1078 66.52 23.91 -2.26
CA SER A 1078 66.21 22.92 -3.30
C SER A 1078 66.58 21.49 -2.88
N SER A 1079 65.88 20.51 -3.46
CA SER A 1079 65.95 19.09 -3.07
C SER A 1079 67.30 18.40 -3.32
N GLU A 1080 68.24 19.05 -4.01
CA GLU A 1080 69.59 18.52 -4.29
C GLU A 1080 70.58 18.69 -3.13
N HIS A 1081 70.20 19.32 -2.02
CA HIS A 1081 71.11 19.66 -0.90
C HIS A 1081 70.74 19.04 0.47
N LYS A 1082 69.92 17.98 0.51
CA LYS A 1082 69.43 17.32 1.75
C LYS A 1082 70.47 17.02 2.82
N ARG A 1083 71.73 16.72 2.45
CA ARG A 1083 72.79 16.42 3.42
C ARG A 1083 73.33 17.67 4.12
N ARG A 1084 73.30 18.81 3.43
CA ARG A 1084 73.79 20.11 3.90
C ARG A 1084 72.80 20.80 4.84
N SER A 1085 71.52 20.46 4.72
CA SER A 1085 70.45 20.97 5.59
C SER A 1085 70.42 20.33 6.99
N GLU A 1086 70.90 19.10 7.16
CA GLU A 1086 71.04 18.52 8.51
C GLU A 1086 72.21 19.14 9.27
N GLU A 1087 73.35 19.35 8.61
CA GLU A 1087 74.51 20.08 9.14
C GLU A 1087 74.15 21.54 9.53
N ALA A 1088 73.30 22.19 8.74
CA ALA A 1088 72.75 23.51 9.06
C ALA A 1088 71.82 23.49 10.29
N LEU A 1089 70.98 22.47 10.45
CA LEU A 1089 70.11 22.34 11.64
C LEU A 1089 70.91 22.07 12.92
N GLU A 1090 72.02 21.33 12.87
CA GLU A 1090 72.92 21.21 14.03
C GLU A 1090 73.60 22.54 14.36
N THR A 1091 74.01 23.30 13.35
CA THR A 1091 74.61 24.64 13.56
C THR A 1091 73.61 25.60 14.22
N ILE A 1092 72.33 25.54 13.83
CA ILE A 1092 71.23 26.31 14.44
C ILE A 1092 70.89 25.78 15.85
N SER A 1093 70.90 24.47 16.05
CA SER A 1093 70.74 23.82 17.36
C SER A 1093 71.79 24.32 18.35
N ASP A 1094 73.08 24.30 17.99
CA ASP A 1094 74.17 24.75 18.86
C ASP A 1094 74.09 26.25 19.20
N ILE A 1095 73.60 27.09 18.28
CA ILE A 1095 73.30 28.51 18.54
C ILE A 1095 72.20 28.64 19.62
N PHE A 1096 71.11 27.89 19.52
CA PHE A 1096 70.04 27.91 20.52
C PHE A 1096 70.48 27.34 21.87
N VAL A 1097 71.20 26.22 21.88
CA VAL A 1097 71.80 25.62 23.09
C VAL A 1097 72.69 26.64 23.80
N THR A 1098 73.51 27.37 23.05
CA THR A 1098 74.38 28.43 23.58
C THR A 1098 73.56 29.58 24.18
N ALA A 1099 72.55 30.08 23.47
CA ALA A 1099 71.72 31.19 23.93
C ALA A 1099 70.85 30.85 25.16
N LEU A 1100 70.30 29.63 25.22
CA LEU A 1100 69.52 29.11 26.35
C LEU A 1100 70.41 28.90 27.59
N ASN A 1101 71.58 28.30 27.43
CA ASN A 1101 72.52 28.07 28.53
C ASN A 1101 73.15 29.38 29.07
N GLN A 1102 73.21 30.43 28.25
CA GLN A 1102 73.61 31.78 28.67
C GLN A 1102 72.46 32.59 29.30
N GLY A 1103 71.24 32.04 29.37
CA GLY A 1103 70.07 32.72 29.97
C GLY A 1103 69.56 33.92 29.16
N LEU A 1104 69.90 34.01 27.86
CA LEU A 1104 69.49 35.13 27.00
C LEU A 1104 68.00 35.11 26.68
N ILE A 1105 67.36 33.94 26.77
CA ILE A 1105 65.93 33.75 26.54
C ILE A 1105 65.16 33.96 27.85
N GLN A 1106 64.72 35.19 28.08
CA GLN A 1106 63.88 35.58 29.23
C GLN A 1106 62.72 36.47 28.78
N PHE A 1107 61.60 36.41 29.50
CA PHE A 1107 60.45 37.29 29.28
C PHE A 1107 59.81 37.71 30.61
N GLU A 1108 59.07 38.81 30.62
CA GLU A 1108 58.37 39.31 31.80
C GLU A 1108 56.88 38.92 31.70
N LEU A 1109 56.39 38.14 32.66
CA LEU A 1109 55.02 37.59 32.67
C LEU A 1109 54.01 38.57 33.30
N LYS A 1110 54.48 39.31 34.30
CA LYS A 1110 53.84 40.44 34.99
C LYS A 1110 54.96 41.33 35.51
N ALA A 1111 54.64 42.56 35.90
CA ALA A 1111 55.59 43.46 36.58
C ALA A 1111 56.36 42.70 37.68
N ASP A 1112 57.69 42.80 37.65
CA ASP A 1112 58.66 42.17 38.55
C ASP A 1112 58.75 40.62 38.47
N ILE A 1113 57.98 39.95 37.61
CA ILE A 1113 58.04 38.49 37.41
C ILE A 1113 58.72 38.15 36.08
N ARG A 1114 60.03 37.92 36.14
CA ARG A 1114 60.83 37.44 35.00
C ARG A 1114 60.91 35.93 34.96
N ILE A 1115 60.59 35.37 33.80
CA ILE A 1115 60.71 33.94 33.49
C ILE A 1115 61.94 33.73 32.62
N ILE A 1116 62.81 32.81 33.02
CA ILE A 1116 63.99 32.40 32.26
C ILE A 1116 63.73 31.02 31.64
N VAL A 1117 64.10 30.86 30.37
CA VAL A 1117 63.99 29.59 29.64
C VAL A 1117 65.38 28.99 29.46
N TYR A 1118 65.55 27.73 29.85
CA TYR A 1118 66.81 26.98 29.73
C TYR A 1118 66.56 25.59 29.15
N MET A 1119 67.59 24.99 28.56
CA MET A 1119 67.53 23.63 28.04
C MET A 1119 67.75 22.62 29.18
N THR A 1120 67.03 21.49 29.16
CA THR A 1120 67.30 20.36 30.05
C THR A 1120 68.00 19.20 29.35
N HIS A 1121 67.62 18.85 28.12
CA HIS A 1121 68.25 17.80 27.33
C HIS A 1121 68.23 18.10 25.82
N GLN A 1122 69.32 17.76 25.13
CA GLN A 1122 69.32 17.53 23.67
C GLN A 1122 68.77 16.12 23.38
N THR A 1123 67.88 16.00 22.39
CA THR A 1123 67.24 14.73 22.03
C THR A 1123 67.20 14.51 20.51
N LEU A 1124 67.84 13.45 20.04
CA LEU A 1124 67.88 13.05 18.62
C LEU A 1124 66.60 12.33 18.14
N ALA A 1125 65.61 12.17 19.02
CA ALA A 1125 64.31 11.57 18.72
C ALA A 1125 63.22 12.14 19.67
N PRO A 1126 61.96 12.28 19.22
CA PRO A 1126 60.91 12.96 19.99
C PRO A 1126 60.40 12.13 21.18
N LEU A 1127 60.32 12.75 22.36
CA LEU A 1127 59.81 12.16 23.61
C LEU A 1127 58.26 12.24 23.71
N VAL A 1128 57.56 11.69 22.72
CA VAL A 1128 56.09 11.81 22.60
C VAL A 1128 55.32 10.79 23.47
N ASP A 1129 55.97 9.75 23.99
CA ASP A 1129 55.40 8.81 24.99
C ASP A 1129 56.06 8.98 26.37
N SER A 1130 55.69 10.06 27.08
CA SER A 1130 56.14 10.31 28.47
C SER A 1130 55.00 10.70 29.43
N ASN A 1131 53.79 10.19 29.19
CA ASN A 1131 52.64 10.30 30.11
C ASN A 1131 52.79 9.42 31.39
N THR A 1132 53.99 9.36 31.95
CA THR A 1132 54.35 8.61 33.17
C THR A 1132 55.39 9.35 34.03
N ILE A 1133 55.30 10.67 34.15
CA ILE A 1133 55.88 11.35 35.33
C ILE A 1133 55.20 10.74 36.57
N HIS A 1134 56.00 10.37 37.58
CA HIS A 1134 55.58 9.42 38.61
C HIS A 1134 54.47 9.96 39.54
N SER A 1135 53.22 9.63 39.22
CA SER A 1135 52.15 9.57 40.21
C SER A 1135 52.59 8.67 41.39
N GLY A 1136 52.23 9.06 42.62
CA GLY A 1136 52.75 8.48 43.87
C GLY A 1136 52.43 7.00 44.11
N SER A 1137 51.75 6.30 43.19
CA SER A 1137 51.45 4.88 43.24
C SER A 1137 52.69 3.98 43.35
N ALA A 1138 53.83 4.36 42.76
CA ALA A 1138 55.09 3.63 42.90
C ALA A 1138 55.65 3.72 44.34
N MET A 1139 55.58 4.90 44.95
CA MET A 1139 56.00 5.11 46.34
C MET A 1139 55.02 4.46 47.33
N LEU A 1140 53.72 4.44 47.01
CA LEU A 1140 52.70 3.69 47.72
C LEU A 1140 52.84 2.16 47.57
N MET A 1141 53.30 1.64 46.43
CA MET A 1141 53.65 0.22 46.29
C MET A 1141 54.92 -0.12 47.08
N LEU A 1142 55.95 0.73 47.08
CA LEU A 1142 57.10 0.55 47.96
C LEU A 1142 56.71 0.59 49.45
N LEU A 1143 55.89 1.56 49.86
CA LEU A 1143 55.38 1.66 51.23
C LEU A 1143 54.49 0.46 51.59
N THR A 1144 53.60 0.00 50.72
CA THR A 1144 52.76 -1.19 51.02
C THR A 1144 53.55 -2.48 51.00
N VAL A 1145 54.59 -2.64 50.16
CA VAL A 1145 55.53 -3.78 50.24
C VAL A 1145 56.35 -3.72 51.53
N VAL A 1146 56.76 -2.53 52.01
CA VAL A 1146 57.41 -2.36 53.32
C VAL A 1146 56.44 -2.64 54.47
N PHE A 1147 55.20 -2.18 54.41
CA PHE A 1147 54.17 -2.48 55.44
C PHE A 1147 53.75 -3.94 55.44
N VAL A 1148 53.63 -4.60 54.29
CA VAL A 1148 53.37 -6.06 54.18
C VAL A 1148 54.60 -6.85 54.64
N GLY A 1149 55.81 -6.39 54.35
CA GLY A 1149 57.06 -6.97 54.86
C GLY A 1149 57.17 -6.86 56.38
N LEU A 1150 56.83 -5.70 56.95
CA LEU A 1150 56.75 -5.48 58.40
C LEU A 1150 55.63 -6.32 59.04
N ALA A 1151 54.45 -6.37 58.43
CA ALA A 1151 53.34 -7.20 58.91
C ALA A 1151 53.72 -8.70 58.88
N ALA A 1152 54.35 -9.17 57.79
CA ALA A 1152 54.87 -10.53 57.68
C ALA A 1152 55.95 -10.80 58.74
N PHE A 1153 56.85 -9.85 59.01
CA PHE A 1153 57.87 -9.95 60.06
C PHE A 1153 57.26 -10.01 61.47
N PHE A 1154 56.24 -9.19 61.76
CA PHE A 1154 55.51 -9.23 63.03
C PHE A 1154 54.72 -10.54 63.20
N ILE A 1155 54.02 -10.99 62.16
CA ILE A 1155 53.30 -12.27 62.14
C ILE A 1155 54.28 -13.44 62.34
N TYR A 1156 55.41 -13.44 61.64
CA TYR A 1156 56.48 -14.43 61.77
C TYR A 1156 57.05 -14.47 63.21
N LYS A 1157 57.28 -13.30 63.82
CA LYS A 1157 57.79 -13.19 65.19
C LYS A 1157 56.76 -13.61 66.26
N PHE A 1158 55.46 -13.40 66.03
CA PHE A 1158 54.40 -13.80 66.96
C PHE A 1158 53.93 -15.26 66.81
N LYS A 1159 54.16 -15.93 65.67
CA LYS A 1159 53.63 -17.30 65.42
C LYS A 1159 54.25 -18.43 66.26
N ARG A 1160 55.19 -18.14 67.19
CA ARG A 1160 55.80 -19.12 68.11
C ARG A 1160 55.20 -19.08 69.52
N LYS A 1161 53.91 -19.44 69.68
CA LYS A 1161 53.35 -19.96 70.96
C LYS A 1161 51.98 -20.66 70.85
N LEU A 1162 52.02 -21.99 70.64
CA LEU A 1162 51.03 -22.99 71.11
C LEU A 1162 49.60 -22.93 70.43
N PRO A 1163 48.68 -23.90 70.64
CA PRO A 1163 48.58 -25.04 69.70
C PRO A 1163 47.16 -25.51 69.27
N TRP A 1164 47.11 -26.44 68.30
CA TRP A 1164 46.12 -27.51 67.95
C TRP A 1164 44.62 -27.41 68.37
N ILE A 1165 43.65 -27.89 67.55
CA ILE A 1165 43.33 -29.28 67.15
C ILE A 1165 42.53 -29.21 65.81
N HIS A 1166 42.90 -29.91 64.71
CA HIS A 1166 42.38 -31.23 64.23
C HIS A 1166 40.87 -31.22 63.82
N VAL A 1167 40.38 -31.85 62.73
CA VAL A 1167 40.52 -33.26 62.28
C VAL A 1167 40.31 -33.44 60.73
N GLN A 1168 41.11 -34.33 60.11
CA GLN A 1168 40.98 -35.19 58.89
C GLN A 1168 40.20 -34.79 57.61
N THR A 1169 40.82 -35.11 56.45
CA THR A 1169 40.18 -35.57 55.20
C THR A 1169 41.08 -36.58 54.46
N GLU A 1170 40.63 -37.82 54.34
CA GLU A 1170 41.14 -38.97 53.52
C GLU A 1170 39.95 -39.96 53.44
N ASP A 1171 39.76 -40.82 52.42
CA ASP A 1171 40.71 -41.31 51.42
C ASP A 1171 40.04 -41.65 50.06
N SER A 1172 40.93 -41.93 49.10
CA SER A 1172 40.89 -42.58 47.75
C SER A 1172 39.97 -43.82 47.54
N HIS A 1173 39.88 -44.54 46.40
CA HIS A 1173 40.72 -44.96 45.23
C HIS A 1173 39.77 -45.31 44.01
N GLU A 1174 40.10 -45.57 42.72
CA GLU A 1174 41.31 -45.49 41.85
C GLU A 1174 41.00 -45.71 40.33
N LYS A 1175 42.01 -45.43 39.47
CA LYS A 1175 42.46 -46.12 38.20
C LYS A 1175 41.71 -46.05 36.85
N GLU A 1176 42.55 -45.89 35.81
CA GLU A 1176 42.33 -46.00 34.36
C GLU A 1176 42.76 -47.39 33.81
N PRO A 1177 42.55 -47.69 32.51
CA PRO A 1177 43.66 -47.66 31.51
C PRO A 1177 43.22 -47.27 30.05
N GLU A 1178 44.05 -46.93 29.04
CA GLU A 1178 45.51 -46.66 28.91
C GLU A 1178 45.86 -45.83 27.62
N VAL A 1179 47.15 -45.85 27.20
CA VAL A 1179 47.79 -45.24 25.99
C VAL A 1179 47.31 -45.98 24.69
N ILE A 1180 47.40 -45.53 23.41
CA ILE A 1180 48.49 -45.09 22.47
C ILE A 1180 47.83 -44.25 21.33
N SER A 1181 48.29 -43.07 20.85
CA SER A 1181 49.51 -42.63 20.08
C SER A 1181 49.56 -43.16 18.62
N THR A 1182 49.89 -42.40 17.55
CA THR A 1182 51.05 -41.48 17.30
C THR A 1182 50.78 -40.30 16.31
N VAL A 1183 51.49 -39.17 16.49
CA VAL A 1183 52.19 -38.27 15.49
C VAL A 1183 51.48 -37.85 14.16
N GLY A 1184 51.51 -36.58 13.69
CA GLY A 1184 52.24 -35.38 14.16
C GLY A 1184 52.07 -34.09 13.30
N GLN A 1185 53.02 -33.17 13.46
CA GLN A 1185 53.13 -31.77 12.97
C GLN A 1185 53.52 -31.61 11.47
N ASN A 1186 53.49 -30.47 10.76
CA ASN A 1186 52.96 -29.08 10.92
C ASN A 1186 52.80 -28.43 9.50
N ASP A 1187 52.25 -27.20 9.42
CA ASP A 1187 52.44 -26.07 8.45
C ASP A 1187 53.04 -26.32 7.03
N ASN A 1188 52.64 -25.64 5.94
CA ASN A 1188 52.42 -24.18 5.86
C ASN A 1188 51.69 -23.67 4.59
N MET A 1189 51.08 -22.48 4.73
CA MET A 1189 50.44 -21.52 3.81
C MET A 1189 50.70 -21.55 2.28
N THR A 1190 49.65 -21.18 1.50
CA THR A 1190 49.79 -20.26 0.34
C THR A 1190 48.50 -19.48 0.04
N LYS A 1191 48.61 -18.29 -0.57
CA LYS A 1191 47.50 -17.41 -1.03
C LYS A 1191 47.38 -17.49 -2.56
N VAL A 1192 46.20 -17.24 -3.13
CA VAL A 1192 45.95 -16.14 -4.11
C VAL A 1192 44.50 -16.13 -4.65
N LYS A 1193 43.98 -14.90 -4.78
CA LYS A 1193 42.82 -14.35 -5.52
C LYS A 1193 42.09 -15.22 -6.56
N LEU A 1194 40.77 -15.00 -6.66
CA LEU A 1194 40.17 -14.49 -7.92
C LEU A 1194 39.08 -13.43 -7.61
N SER A 1195 38.74 -12.61 -8.60
CA SER A 1195 37.78 -11.49 -8.57
C SER A 1195 36.67 -11.70 -9.61
N GLU A 1196 35.85 -10.65 -9.87
CA GLU A 1196 34.71 -10.58 -10.82
C GLU A 1196 33.37 -11.10 -10.23
N PHE A 1197 32.20 -10.41 -10.30
CA PHE A 1197 31.77 -9.08 -10.81
C PHE A 1197 30.73 -8.48 -9.82
N PRO A 1198 30.16 -7.27 -10.05
CA PRO A 1198 30.77 -5.95 -10.26
C PRO A 1198 30.41 -4.98 -9.11
N SER A 1199 31.06 -3.81 -9.02
CA SER A 1199 30.82 -2.81 -7.97
C SER A 1199 29.89 -1.65 -8.40
N PRO A 1200 29.17 -0.98 -7.48
CA PRO A 1200 28.21 0.07 -7.81
C PRO A 1200 28.87 1.43 -8.11
N LYS A 1201 29.70 1.49 -9.16
CA LYS A 1201 30.27 2.74 -9.72
C LYS A 1201 30.06 2.88 -11.23
N GLU A 1202 28.90 2.43 -11.73
CA GLU A 1202 28.44 2.73 -13.09
C GLU A 1202 26.93 3.07 -13.15
N LEU A 1203 26.45 3.86 -12.17
CA LEU A 1203 25.07 4.39 -12.13
C LEU A 1203 24.98 5.84 -11.61
N MET A 1204 26.10 6.58 -11.62
CA MET A 1204 26.15 8.03 -11.36
C MET A 1204 27.15 8.71 -12.32
N ALA A 1205 26.89 8.56 -13.62
CA ALA A 1205 27.67 9.19 -14.70
C ALA A 1205 26.78 9.57 -15.90
N LYS A 1206 25.55 10.07 -15.65
CA LYS A 1206 24.67 10.56 -16.73
C LYS A 1206 23.69 11.70 -16.40
N ASP A 1207 23.77 12.29 -15.20
CA ASP A 1207 22.85 13.35 -14.73
C ASP A 1207 23.57 14.65 -14.32
N LEU A 1208 24.66 15.02 -15.00
CA LEU A 1208 25.40 16.25 -14.65
C LEU A 1208 25.99 17.06 -15.82
N GLU A 1209 25.37 17.03 -17.02
CA GLU A 1209 25.82 17.87 -18.16
C GLU A 1209 24.70 18.57 -18.97
N THR A 1210 23.55 18.87 -18.36
CA THR A 1210 22.49 19.67 -19.01
C THR A 1210 21.86 20.74 -18.09
N ARG A 1211 22.67 21.54 -17.38
CA ARG A 1211 22.14 22.71 -16.65
C ARG A 1211 23.05 23.95 -16.57
N SER A 1212 23.55 24.43 -17.72
CA SER A 1212 24.05 25.81 -17.83
C SER A 1212 23.79 26.44 -19.21
N ARG A 1213 22.54 26.84 -19.46
CA ARG A 1213 22.24 27.99 -20.33
C ARG A 1213 20.94 28.64 -19.86
N GLY A 1214 20.98 29.93 -19.57
CA GLY A 1214 19.91 30.62 -18.86
C GLY A 1214 18.69 30.95 -19.73
N GLY A 1215 17.51 30.72 -19.18
CA GLY A 1215 16.24 31.27 -19.63
C GLY A 1215 15.38 31.56 -18.41
N ILE A 1216 15.11 32.84 -18.12
CA ILE A 1216 14.35 33.24 -16.92
C ILE A 1216 12.86 33.03 -17.18
N GLY A 1217 12.28 32.02 -16.52
CA GLY A 1217 10.85 31.71 -16.57
C GLY A 1217 10.33 31.23 -15.22
N ARG A 1218 9.30 31.89 -14.69
CA ARG A 1218 8.63 31.50 -13.44
C ARG A 1218 7.66 30.35 -13.70
N ASN A 1219 8.12 29.09 -13.59
CA ASN A 1219 7.23 27.93 -13.51
C ASN A 1219 7.27 27.33 -12.10
N MET A 1220 6.38 27.83 -11.24
CA MET A 1220 5.86 27.05 -10.12
C MET A 1220 4.91 26.00 -10.72
N GLU A 1221 5.03 24.73 -10.37
CA GLU A 1221 4.19 23.68 -10.95
C GLU A 1221 2.73 23.86 -10.50
N ARG A 1222 1.89 24.37 -11.40
CA ARG A 1222 0.43 24.36 -11.24
C ARG A 1222 -0.05 22.92 -11.25
N ILE A 1223 -0.45 22.43 -10.08
CA ILE A 1223 -1.27 21.23 -9.97
C ILE A 1223 -2.62 21.56 -10.62
N VAL A 1224 -2.82 21.13 -11.87
CA VAL A 1224 -4.11 21.27 -12.57
C VAL A 1224 -5.06 20.26 -11.94
N THR A 1225 -5.79 20.69 -10.93
CA THR A 1225 -6.84 19.91 -10.27
C THR A 1225 -7.99 19.69 -11.24
N ARG A 1226 -7.97 18.54 -11.95
CA ARG A 1226 -9.18 18.04 -12.61
C ARG A 1226 -10.24 17.77 -11.53
N GLU A 1227 -11.47 18.13 -11.86
CA GLU A 1227 -12.57 18.19 -10.92
C GLU A 1227 -13.01 16.77 -10.50
N PHE A 1228 -13.31 16.58 -9.21
CA PHE A 1228 -13.69 15.28 -8.66
C PHE A 1228 -15.21 15.06 -8.72
N PRO A 1229 -15.74 14.20 -9.61
CA PRO A 1229 -17.05 13.62 -9.38
C PRO A 1229 -16.96 12.66 -8.19
N ASN A 1230 -17.56 13.03 -7.06
CA ASN A 1230 -17.70 12.14 -5.91
C ASN A 1230 -18.51 10.89 -6.30
N CYS A 1231 -17.83 9.78 -6.58
CA CYS A 1231 -18.47 8.49 -6.75
C CYS A 1231 -18.92 7.95 -5.39
N THR A 1232 -20.17 8.20 -5.03
CA THR A 1232 -20.85 7.44 -3.97
C THR A 1232 -20.93 5.97 -4.39
N ASN A 1233 -20.48 5.08 -3.51
CA ASN A 1233 -20.38 3.62 -3.66
C ASN A 1233 -19.27 3.12 -4.62
N VAL A 1234 -18.13 2.77 -4.03
CA VAL A 1234 -17.40 1.52 -4.29
C VAL A 1234 -17.31 0.78 -2.96
#